data_AF-S0FNI9-F1
#
_entry.id   AF-S0FNI9-F1
#
_cell.length_a   1.000
_cell.length_b   1.000
_cell.length_c   1.000
_cell.angle_alpha   90.00
_cell.angle_beta   90.00
_cell.angle_gamma   90.00
#
_symmetry.space_group_name_H-M   'P 1'
#
loop_
_entity.id
_entity.type
_entity.pdbx_description
1 polymer ?
#
loop_
_entity_poly.entity_id
_entity_poly.type
_entity_poly.pdbx_seq_one_letter_code
_entity_poly.pdbx_strand_id
1 'polypeptide(L)'
;MKRRSRVISFLVAIIMLTAVIMPADTAWANASGIFIRVNQAGYKPSAGKVAMVLSSTNLSGVRYDVFNSGNVSVLNGTISSPNKGSWGDAGGAKCAYTYDLDFSALNTPGSGYYIKINSYKSPSFPVGDSVYSTLADLSMQFFKVQRCGNTNPKDHGPCHISGSNSSIDGKPDGTSKTIDVTGGWHDASDYIKFMSTIGHVTDVILTTYIHRPEAFPSPGSSGGVLTEARVGLDFIRKMWDNTNQILYMEVADGLDHDVENDDLDSRSKCWPENDNTIYGAARPVHPCPAGTGANLAGKAAAALALGAKIWGDPSGPCYDAALAGNYLAAAQQIYTWGKTRTGIAGDADEFYVDTDYRDDMAWAAAELYRATGTASYLTDARSYCDSAGEWYNKSDTSLNWSRSYAWANYEVASLDPAYKSTAAARMNNHLNVKKSYADAQFWNNSSQPKWGTYEAMSNNAVEALMYQELSGSSAYLNLAQQQMDFMLGKNPWGVSMLNGAGTTWFKNPRHRVTTLNRVSNPAYELLGAWSEGFETSAQYAVDQLDPLLSGQEDPNIVQFNDNRMIWHDNRRDYATNEVTITGNAAGMAMAAFMGGSYTPAAPAVPAGLTATAAGPSQINVSWNSAAGATGYDLEVDGTTISNVTSPYSHTGLTLGSTHSYKVRAKNSAGSSAWSTAVSATTSAVPVDYPASADAYVRDGTYSATNYGTATTIDVKGDPDAGYNRKGFIKFDLTGRAGTSVASAALKIYCNAASAATPVKIYGLSGTDSWIESGSGSITWDNQPGSTDAVSIGTVDVSAAGWYTIDVTSYVNSQMSGDKKVTFKLQVENNNGASLSFNSRENASNKPALTVN
;
A
#
# COMPACT_ATOMS: atom_id res chain seq x y z
N MET A 1 64.29 37.98 52.77
CA MET A 1 65.34 38.97 52.45
C MET A 1 65.45 39.08 50.93
N LYS A 2 65.31 40.31 50.39
CA LYS A 2 65.63 40.78 49.02
C LYS A 2 64.82 40.31 47.78
N ARG A 3 64.10 41.31 47.22
CA ARG A 3 63.61 41.49 45.84
C ARG A 3 64.72 41.43 44.77
N ARG A 4 64.35 41.08 43.52
CA ARG A 4 64.53 41.85 42.23
C ARG A 4 64.40 40.88 41.03
N SER A 5 63.28 40.88 40.29
CA SER A 5 62.95 41.72 39.12
C SER A 5 63.82 41.48 37.87
N ARG A 6 63.25 40.86 36.82
CA ARG A 6 63.46 41.25 35.41
C ARG A 6 62.18 41.02 34.61
N VAL A 7 61.64 42.13 34.12
CA VAL A 7 60.59 42.27 33.12
C VAL A 7 61.28 42.25 31.75
N ILE A 8 60.78 41.44 30.81
CA ILE A 8 60.97 41.65 29.37
C ILE A 8 59.60 41.46 28.70
N SER A 9 59.19 42.51 28.00
CA SER A 9 57.93 42.71 27.31
C SER A 9 57.80 41.83 26.06
N PHE A 10 56.60 41.27 25.83
CA PHE A 10 56.08 41.03 24.49
C PHE A 10 54.65 41.56 24.43
N LEU A 11 54.37 42.33 23.37
CA LEU A 11 53.10 42.96 23.07
C LEU A 11 51.95 41.94 23.10
N VAL A 12 50.96 42.18 23.95
CA VAL A 12 49.63 41.58 23.83
C VAL A 12 48.81 42.49 22.94
N ALA A 13 48.47 42.01 21.74
CA ALA A 13 47.39 42.57 20.96
C ALA A 13 46.08 42.28 21.71
N ILE A 14 45.49 43.33 22.29
CA ILE A 14 44.13 43.29 22.83
C ILE A 14 43.19 43.21 21.64
N ILE A 15 42.78 41.99 21.26
CA ILE A 15 41.53 41.80 20.55
C ILE A 15 40.45 41.85 21.63
N MET A 16 39.75 42.98 21.73
CA MET A 16 38.46 43.02 22.41
C MET A 16 37.52 42.08 21.66
N LEU A 17 37.42 40.84 22.14
CA LEU A 17 36.30 39.99 21.81
C LEU A 17 35.11 40.56 22.59
N THR A 18 34.35 41.45 21.96
CA THR A 18 32.98 41.71 22.37
C THR A 18 32.26 40.37 22.31
N ALA A 19 32.13 39.72 23.47
CA ALA A 19 31.14 38.67 23.65
C ALA A 19 29.80 39.32 23.35
N VAL A 20 29.28 39.08 22.15
CA VAL A 20 27.86 39.21 21.88
C VAL A 20 27.23 38.10 22.70
N ILE A 21 26.96 38.40 23.97
CA ILE A 21 25.99 37.67 24.77
C ILE A 21 24.67 37.95 24.05
N MET A 22 24.32 37.06 23.12
CA MET A 22 22.93 36.99 22.68
C MET A 22 22.12 36.70 23.94
N PRO A 23 21.08 37.50 24.24
CA PRO A 23 20.22 37.20 25.38
C PRO A 23 19.69 35.78 25.18
N ALA A 24 19.74 34.98 26.23
CA ALA A 24 18.87 33.82 26.32
C ALA A 24 17.44 34.35 26.17
N ASP A 25 16.77 34.04 25.06
CA ASP A 25 15.38 34.38 24.82
C ASP A 25 14.50 33.60 25.81
N THR A 26 14.42 34.08 27.04
CA THR A 26 13.35 33.74 27.98
C THR A 26 12.08 34.45 27.55
N ALA A 27 11.41 33.94 26.52
CA ALA A 27 10.07 34.35 26.12
C ALA A 27 9.36 33.28 25.27
N TRP A 28 8.99 32.13 25.86
CA TRP A 28 8.12 31.14 25.19
C TRP A 28 6.98 30.63 26.07
N ALA A 29 6.54 31.47 27.02
CA ALA A 29 5.20 31.36 27.58
C ALA A 29 4.31 32.37 26.84
N ASN A 30 3.41 31.85 25.98
CA ASN A 30 2.52 32.54 25.03
C ASN A 30 3.12 32.86 23.64
N ALA A 31 2.99 31.93 22.68
CA ALA A 31 3.12 32.26 21.25
C ALA A 31 2.24 31.35 20.38
N SER A 32 1.40 31.96 19.56
CA SER A 32 0.77 31.34 18.40
C SER A 32 1.85 30.81 17.43
N GLY A 33 1.95 29.49 17.24
CA GLY A 33 3.05 28.86 16.48
C GLY A 33 2.58 27.94 15.36
N ILE A 34 3.33 27.91 14.25
CA ILE A 34 3.22 26.92 13.16
C ILE A 34 4.49 26.07 13.19
N PHE A 35 4.32 24.75 13.31
CA PHE A 35 5.40 23.77 13.33
C PHE A 35 5.33 22.90 12.08
N ILE A 36 6.40 22.90 11.28
CA ILE A 36 6.47 22.15 10.02
C ILE A 36 7.45 20.99 10.19
N ARG A 37 6.94 19.77 10.10
CA ARG A 37 7.64 18.51 10.34
C ARG A 37 7.84 17.76 9.03
N VAL A 38 9.06 17.34 8.78
CA VAL A 38 9.50 16.72 7.52
C VAL A 38 10.42 15.55 7.81
N ASN A 39 10.54 14.62 6.87
CA ASN A 39 11.64 13.68 6.84
C ASN A 39 12.94 14.45 6.64
N GLN A 40 13.76 14.52 7.68
CA GLN A 40 14.98 15.33 7.70
C GLN A 40 16.14 14.64 6.97
N ALA A 41 16.09 13.31 6.83
CA ALA A 41 17.05 12.57 6.02
C ALA A 41 16.78 12.77 4.51
N GLY A 42 15.54 13.07 4.14
CA GLY A 42 15.14 13.50 2.80
C GLY A 42 14.13 12.60 2.12
N TYR A 43 13.93 12.84 0.83
CA TYR A 43 12.93 12.14 0.02
C TYR A 43 13.51 11.68 -1.32
N LYS A 44 13.12 10.49 -1.77
CA LYS A 44 13.39 10.07 -3.15
C LYS A 44 12.53 10.89 -4.14
N PRO A 45 13.05 11.26 -5.32
CA PRO A 45 12.29 11.97 -6.36
C PRO A 45 10.95 11.31 -6.69
N SER A 46 10.90 9.98 -6.78
CA SER A 46 9.70 9.22 -7.14
C SER A 46 8.71 8.98 -5.99
N ALA A 47 9.11 9.26 -4.74
CA ALA A 47 8.28 9.00 -3.57
C ALA A 47 7.23 10.09 -3.34
N GLY A 48 6.14 9.72 -2.66
CA GLY A 48 5.23 10.68 -2.04
C GLY A 48 5.98 11.49 -0.98
N LYS A 49 5.77 12.81 -0.96
CA LYS A 49 6.47 13.74 -0.07
C LYS A 49 5.43 14.56 0.67
N VAL A 50 5.30 14.29 1.97
CA VAL A 50 4.30 14.93 2.83
C VAL A 50 4.99 15.54 4.02
N ALA A 51 4.60 16.76 4.39
CA ALA A 51 4.99 17.41 5.64
C ALA A 51 3.80 17.41 6.60
N MET A 52 4.07 17.17 7.87
CA MET A 52 3.11 17.29 8.97
C MET A 52 3.16 18.73 9.49
N VAL A 53 2.01 19.38 9.62
CA VAL A 53 1.92 20.74 10.16
C VAL A 53 1.04 20.75 11.40
N LEU A 54 1.59 21.30 12.50
CA LEU A 54 0.87 21.56 13.74
C LEU A 54 0.73 23.08 13.91
N SER A 55 -0.45 23.58 14.22
CA SER A 55 -0.71 25.02 14.29
C SER A 55 -1.70 25.39 15.39
N SER A 56 -1.44 26.49 16.07
CA SER A 56 -2.40 27.11 16.99
C SER A 56 -3.52 27.88 16.26
N THR A 57 -3.32 28.22 14.97
CA THR A 57 -4.27 28.99 14.15
C THR A 57 -4.72 28.19 12.93
N ASN A 58 -5.94 28.46 12.44
CA ASN A 58 -6.44 27.83 11.22
C ASN A 58 -5.59 28.26 10.01
N LEU A 59 -5.07 27.28 9.26
CA LEU A 59 -4.24 27.50 8.08
C LEU A 59 -4.92 27.08 6.77
N SER A 60 -6.20 26.71 6.80
CA SER A 60 -6.93 26.35 5.57
C SER A 60 -6.91 27.50 4.56
N GLY A 61 -6.45 27.22 3.35
CA GLY A 61 -6.31 28.23 2.30
C GLY A 61 -5.05 29.10 2.39
N VAL A 62 -4.18 28.90 3.39
CA VAL A 62 -2.91 29.62 3.51
C VAL A 62 -1.90 29.07 2.50
N ARG A 63 -1.06 29.93 1.93
CA ARG A 63 0.01 29.55 1.00
C ARG A 63 1.21 28.95 1.73
N TYR A 64 1.85 27.97 1.11
CA TYR A 64 3.20 27.52 1.46
C TYR A 64 4.11 27.54 0.23
N ASP A 65 5.41 27.66 0.49
CA ASP A 65 6.46 27.65 -0.53
C ASP A 65 7.57 26.67 -0.13
N VAL A 66 8.08 25.90 -1.08
CA VAL A 66 9.30 25.11 -0.93
C VAL A 66 10.44 25.86 -1.58
N PHE A 67 11.48 26.14 -0.80
CA PHE A 67 12.66 26.84 -1.24
C PHE A 67 13.84 25.89 -1.38
N ASN A 68 14.73 26.16 -2.33
CA ASN A 68 16.03 25.51 -2.40
C ASN A 68 17.06 26.19 -1.47
N SER A 69 18.28 25.64 -1.43
CA SER A 69 19.39 26.19 -0.63
C SER A 69 19.84 27.60 -1.03
N GLY A 70 19.52 28.03 -2.25
CA GLY A 70 19.74 29.40 -2.73
C GLY A 70 18.66 30.40 -2.31
N ASN A 71 17.73 30.02 -1.42
CA ASN A 71 16.57 30.82 -1.01
C ASN A 71 15.64 31.21 -2.18
N VAL A 72 15.57 30.40 -3.24
CA VAL A 72 14.62 30.56 -4.34
C VAL A 72 13.42 29.63 -4.12
N SER A 73 12.19 30.17 -4.21
CA SER A 73 10.97 29.36 -4.20
C SER A 73 10.91 28.53 -5.49
N VAL A 74 10.92 27.21 -5.36
CA VAL A 74 10.94 26.25 -6.48
C VAL A 74 9.62 25.52 -6.65
N LEU A 75 8.78 25.52 -5.61
CA LEU A 75 7.44 24.97 -5.61
C LEU A 75 6.59 25.81 -4.66
N ASN A 76 5.32 26.01 -4.96
CA ASN A 76 4.38 26.62 -4.06
C ASN A 76 3.03 25.92 -4.14
N GLY A 77 2.25 26.06 -3.09
CA GLY A 77 0.92 25.49 -2.99
C GLY A 77 0.09 26.19 -1.93
N THR A 78 -1.12 25.68 -1.74
CA THR A 78 -2.06 26.14 -0.72
C THR A 78 -2.40 24.96 0.18
N ILE A 79 -2.55 25.22 1.48
CA ILE A 79 -2.98 24.23 2.47
C ILE A 79 -4.46 23.92 2.22
N SER A 80 -4.70 22.93 1.36
CA SER A 80 -6.02 22.47 0.94
C SER A 80 -6.47 21.19 1.64
N SER A 81 -5.57 20.53 2.38
CA SER A 81 -5.93 19.36 3.19
C SER A 81 -6.94 19.77 4.27
N PRO A 82 -7.92 18.91 4.58
CA PRO A 82 -8.84 19.16 5.67
C PRO A 82 -8.05 19.26 6.99
N ASN A 83 -8.51 20.12 7.90
CA ASN A 83 -7.99 20.11 9.26
C ASN A 83 -8.22 18.71 9.87
N LYS A 84 -7.16 18.10 10.39
CA LYS A 84 -7.19 16.75 10.99
C LYS A 84 -7.32 16.77 12.51
N GLY A 85 -7.61 17.93 13.11
CA GLY A 85 -7.96 18.09 14.51
C GLY A 85 -6.87 18.75 15.34
N SER A 86 -6.91 18.53 16.66
CA SER A 86 -5.95 19.09 17.61
C SER A 86 -4.85 18.10 17.99
N TRP A 87 -3.73 18.63 18.48
CA TRP A 87 -2.58 17.86 18.95
C TRP A 87 -1.87 18.50 20.16
N GLY A 88 -1.39 17.64 21.05
CA GLY A 88 -0.59 17.96 22.23
C GLY A 88 -1.47 18.24 23.43
N ASP A 89 -1.11 17.79 24.64
CA ASP A 89 -2.00 17.94 25.81
C ASP A 89 -1.33 17.95 27.20
N ALA A 90 -0.01 18.07 27.33
CA ALA A 90 0.61 18.28 28.64
C ALA A 90 0.35 19.72 29.16
N GLY A 91 -0.89 19.99 29.59
CA GLY A 91 -1.38 21.27 30.15
C GLY A 91 -2.47 22.00 29.34
N GLY A 92 -3.02 21.39 28.29
CA GLY A 92 -4.03 21.95 27.39
C GLY A 92 -3.54 22.07 25.94
N ALA A 93 -4.42 21.76 24.98
CA ALA A 93 -4.03 21.63 23.57
C ALA A 93 -3.32 22.85 22.97
N LYS A 94 -2.02 22.71 22.68
CA LYS A 94 -1.17 23.78 22.11
C LYS A 94 -1.42 23.99 20.61
N CYS A 95 -1.77 22.94 19.88
CA CYS A 95 -2.04 22.99 18.44
C CYS A 95 -3.49 22.63 18.16
N ALA A 96 -4.34 23.63 17.90
CA ALA A 96 -5.76 23.43 17.60
C ALA A 96 -6.04 22.87 16.19
N TYR A 97 -5.05 22.94 15.31
CA TYR A 97 -5.18 22.54 13.91
C TYR A 97 -3.98 21.72 13.46
N THR A 98 -4.25 20.69 12.66
CA THR A 98 -3.23 19.86 12.06
C THR A 98 -3.50 19.60 10.58
N TYR A 99 -2.44 19.55 9.77
CA TYR A 99 -2.54 19.44 8.31
C TYR A 99 -1.43 18.56 7.73
N ASP A 100 -1.72 17.93 6.61
CA ASP A 100 -0.71 17.37 5.72
C ASP A 100 -0.45 18.31 4.54
N LEU A 101 0.80 18.53 4.20
CA LEU A 101 1.22 19.26 3.00
C LEU A 101 1.86 18.29 2.03
N ASP A 102 1.16 17.99 0.94
CA ASP A 102 1.71 17.21 -0.17
C ASP A 102 2.53 18.13 -1.08
N PHE A 103 3.84 17.87 -1.16
CA PHE A 103 4.79 18.53 -2.05
C PHE A 103 5.48 17.53 -2.97
N SER A 104 4.80 16.41 -3.28
CA SER A 104 5.33 15.31 -4.11
C SER A 104 5.75 15.76 -5.51
N ALA A 105 5.24 16.90 -5.99
CA ALA A 105 5.65 17.52 -7.26
C ALA A 105 7.13 17.96 -7.29
N LEU A 106 7.78 18.13 -6.13
CA LEU A 106 9.21 18.41 -6.07
C LEU A 106 10.01 17.14 -6.40
N ASN A 107 10.49 17.04 -7.64
CA ASN A 107 11.25 15.88 -8.11
C ASN A 107 12.72 16.19 -8.43
N THR A 108 13.10 17.47 -8.45
CA THR A 108 14.46 17.89 -8.77
C THR A 108 15.41 17.52 -7.63
N PRO A 109 16.43 16.66 -7.87
CA PRO A 109 17.41 16.35 -6.86
C PRO A 109 18.14 17.61 -6.38
N GLY A 110 18.42 17.69 -5.08
CA GLY A 110 19.08 18.82 -4.47
C GLY A 110 19.14 18.69 -2.96
N SER A 111 20.00 19.46 -2.32
CA SER A 111 20.14 19.50 -0.87
C SER A 111 19.71 20.86 -0.32
N GLY A 112 19.32 20.88 0.96
CA GLY A 112 18.98 22.12 1.66
C GLY A 112 17.61 22.69 1.29
N TYR A 113 16.68 21.88 0.79
CA TYR A 113 15.30 22.31 0.61
C TYR A 113 14.65 22.60 1.95
N TYR A 114 13.70 23.52 1.99
CA TYR A 114 12.89 23.77 3.19
C TYR A 114 11.52 24.32 2.81
N ILE A 115 10.53 24.10 3.65
CA ILE A 115 9.16 24.61 3.49
C ILE A 115 9.00 25.88 4.34
N LYS A 116 8.31 26.89 3.80
CA LYS A 116 7.86 28.07 4.54
C LYS A 116 6.35 28.22 4.49
N ILE A 117 5.79 28.59 5.64
CA ILE A 117 4.41 29.04 5.80
C ILE A 117 4.48 30.35 6.61
N ASN A 118 4.08 31.47 6.01
CA ASN A 118 4.33 32.80 6.56
C ASN A 118 5.84 32.97 6.89
N SER A 119 6.17 33.33 8.13
CA SER A 119 7.56 33.45 8.62
C SER A 119 8.16 32.14 9.16
N TYR A 120 7.37 31.06 9.26
CA TYR A 120 7.79 29.79 9.86
C TYR A 120 8.46 28.88 8.82
N LYS A 121 9.49 28.16 9.23
CA LYS A 121 10.36 27.35 8.36
C LYS A 121 10.47 25.92 8.89
N SER A 122 10.44 24.92 8.01
CA SER A 122 10.84 23.55 8.35
C SER A 122 12.36 23.45 8.55
N PRO A 123 12.84 22.38 9.20
CA PRO A 123 14.22 21.93 9.01
C PRO A 123 14.54 21.71 7.53
N SER A 124 15.82 21.77 7.17
CA SER A 124 16.24 21.50 5.80
C SER A 124 16.26 20.01 5.50
N PHE A 125 15.92 19.63 4.27
CA PHE A 125 15.93 18.24 3.80
C PHE A 125 16.49 18.14 2.37
N PRO A 126 17.10 17.02 1.99
CA PRO A 126 17.46 16.74 0.60
C PRO A 126 16.36 16.02 -0.18
N VAL A 127 16.44 16.10 -1.50
CA VAL A 127 15.70 15.25 -2.45
C VAL A 127 16.72 14.56 -3.35
N GLY A 128 16.64 13.24 -3.50
CA GLY A 128 17.57 12.47 -4.33
C GLY A 128 17.43 10.96 -4.16
N ASP A 129 17.93 10.18 -5.12
CA ASP A 129 17.76 8.71 -5.09
C ASP A 129 18.55 8.04 -3.95
N SER A 130 19.63 8.68 -3.49
CA SER A 130 20.54 8.13 -2.49
C SER A 130 20.29 8.62 -1.06
N VAL A 131 19.16 9.30 -0.78
CA VAL A 131 18.91 9.93 0.54
C VAL A 131 18.90 8.96 1.73
N TYR A 132 18.68 7.67 1.50
CA TYR A 132 18.71 6.64 2.55
C TYR A 132 19.93 5.70 2.47
N SER A 133 20.80 5.88 1.46
CA SER A 133 21.86 4.91 1.13
C SER A 133 22.90 4.69 2.24
N THR A 134 23.05 5.65 3.16
CA THR A 134 24.00 5.56 4.28
C THR A 134 23.35 5.17 5.59
N LEU A 135 22.01 5.10 5.67
CA LEU A 135 21.30 4.92 6.93
C LEU A 135 21.45 3.49 7.49
N ALA A 136 21.53 2.49 6.61
CA ALA A 136 21.79 1.11 7.02
C ALA A 136 23.21 0.97 7.63
N ASP A 137 24.24 1.54 6.98
CA ASP A 137 25.61 1.55 7.50
C ASP A 137 25.74 2.39 8.79
N LEU A 138 25.03 3.51 8.88
CA LEU A 138 24.95 4.30 10.12
C LEU A 138 24.37 3.46 11.26
N SER A 139 23.30 2.71 11.00
CA SER A 139 22.66 1.83 12.00
C SER A 139 23.63 0.78 12.56
N MET A 140 24.65 0.38 11.78
CA MET A 140 25.68 -0.56 12.23
C MET A 140 26.62 0.00 13.30
N GLN A 141 26.64 1.32 13.52
CA GLN A 141 27.48 1.93 14.56
C GLN A 141 27.02 1.55 15.97
N PHE A 142 25.71 1.35 16.16
CA PHE A 142 25.15 0.93 17.45
C PHE A 142 25.62 -0.46 17.86
N PHE A 143 25.51 -1.45 16.97
CA PHE A 143 25.93 -2.83 17.26
C PHE A 143 27.38 -2.94 17.71
N LYS A 144 28.27 -2.09 17.18
CA LYS A 144 29.67 -2.03 17.59
C LYS A 144 29.85 -1.63 19.05
N VAL A 145 28.98 -0.76 19.56
CA VAL A 145 28.96 -0.35 20.98
C VAL A 145 28.34 -1.45 21.84
N GLN A 146 27.38 -2.23 21.31
CA GLN A 146 26.77 -3.33 22.04
C GLN A 146 27.67 -4.57 22.18
N ARG A 147 28.83 -4.62 21.52
CA ARG A 147 29.62 -5.85 21.46
C ARG A 147 30.08 -6.30 22.86
N CYS A 148 29.76 -7.54 23.21
CA CYS A 148 30.20 -8.19 24.44
C CYS A 148 31.42 -9.10 24.18
N GLY A 149 32.24 -9.37 25.19
CA GLY A 149 33.38 -10.28 25.07
C GLY A 149 34.63 -9.63 24.45
N ASN A 150 35.55 -10.47 23.99
CA ASN A 150 36.77 -10.03 23.29
C ASN A 150 36.51 -9.79 21.79
N THR A 151 35.54 -8.94 21.49
CA THR A 151 34.99 -8.67 20.15
C THR A 151 35.36 -7.28 19.63
N ASN A 152 36.29 -6.61 20.32
CA ASN A 152 36.71 -5.23 20.07
C ASN A 152 35.51 -4.26 20.04
N PRO A 153 34.81 -4.09 21.17
CA PRO A 153 33.73 -3.12 21.28
C PRO A 153 34.18 -1.69 21.01
N LYS A 154 33.24 -0.88 20.54
CA LYS A 154 33.42 0.55 20.35
C LYS A 154 32.99 1.27 21.63
N ASP A 155 33.75 2.28 22.04
CA ASP A 155 33.42 3.19 23.15
C ASP A 155 33.39 2.56 24.57
N HIS A 156 33.85 1.32 24.73
CA HIS A 156 34.22 0.67 26.00
C HIS A 156 35.26 -0.46 25.79
N GLY A 157 35.84 -1.01 26.86
CA GLY A 157 36.82 -2.10 26.78
C GLY A 157 36.20 -3.49 26.63
N PRO A 158 36.99 -4.54 26.31
CA PRO A 158 36.52 -5.93 26.34
C PRO A 158 35.88 -6.28 27.69
N CYS A 159 34.70 -6.87 27.65
CA CYS A 159 33.85 -7.10 28.83
C CYS A 159 33.39 -8.54 28.93
N HIS A 160 32.99 -8.98 30.14
CA HIS A 160 32.43 -10.32 30.38
C HIS A 160 33.26 -11.47 29.77
N ILE A 161 34.59 -11.37 29.87
CA ILE A 161 35.56 -12.28 29.24
C ILE A 161 35.90 -13.53 30.08
N SER A 162 35.52 -13.53 31.35
CA SER A 162 35.57 -14.71 32.21
C SER A 162 34.50 -15.70 31.75
N GLY A 163 34.88 -16.98 31.62
CA GLY A 163 33.93 -18.04 31.26
C GLY A 163 32.67 -18.00 32.14
N SER A 164 31.53 -18.34 31.56
CA SER A 164 30.24 -18.25 32.24
C SER A 164 29.94 -19.56 32.97
N ASN A 165 29.26 -19.50 34.11
CA ASN A 165 28.93 -20.68 34.89
C ASN A 165 27.53 -21.13 34.50
N SER A 166 27.41 -22.31 33.86
CA SER A 166 26.09 -22.91 33.64
C SER A 166 25.51 -23.33 34.99
N SER A 167 24.30 -22.87 35.30
CA SER A 167 23.51 -23.42 36.42
C SER A 167 22.25 -24.03 35.84
N ILE A 168 21.96 -25.28 36.17
CA ILE A 168 20.79 -25.98 35.62
C ILE A 168 19.48 -25.47 36.28
N ASP A 169 19.55 -24.72 37.39
CA ASP A 169 18.36 -24.24 38.13
C ASP A 169 18.56 -22.86 38.82
N GLY A 170 19.43 -21.99 38.30
CA GLY A 170 19.73 -20.70 38.97
C GLY A 170 20.39 -20.84 40.36
N LYS A 171 20.75 -22.06 40.75
CA LYS A 171 21.45 -22.37 42.01
C LYS A 171 22.75 -23.11 41.69
N PRO A 172 23.86 -22.80 42.38
CA PRO A 172 25.05 -23.64 42.34
C PRO A 172 24.70 -24.98 43.01
N ASP A 173 24.40 -26.00 42.22
CA ASP A 173 24.13 -27.37 42.69
C ASP A 173 25.43 -28.19 42.89
N GLY A 174 26.60 -27.54 42.76
CA GLY A 174 27.90 -28.19 42.81
C GLY A 174 28.31 -28.90 41.53
N THR A 175 27.54 -28.79 40.43
CA THR A 175 27.84 -29.35 39.10
C THR A 175 28.21 -28.30 38.05
N SER A 176 28.38 -27.03 38.45
CA SER A 176 28.68 -25.89 37.59
C SER A 176 29.80 -26.18 36.57
N LYS A 177 29.45 -26.23 35.29
CA LYS A 177 30.41 -26.25 34.18
C LYS A 177 30.69 -24.82 33.75
N THR A 178 31.96 -24.49 33.61
CA THR A 178 32.36 -23.28 32.90
C THR A 178 32.18 -23.52 31.41
N ILE A 179 31.34 -22.72 30.77
CA ILE A 179 31.12 -22.75 29.32
C ILE A 179 31.56 -21.41 28.70
N ASP A 180 32.13 -21.47 27.50
CA ASP A 180 32.46 -20.26 26.75
C ASP A 180 31.26 -19.81 25.92
N VAL A 181 30.50 -18.86 26.46
CA VAL A 181 29.44 -18.12 25.77
C VAL A 181 29.80 -16.62 25.66
N THR A 182 31.11 -16.32 25.61
CA THR A 182 31.61 -14.95 25.40
C THR A 182 31.36 -14.50 23.95
N GLY A 183 31.18 -13.19 23.74
CA GLY A 183 30.81 -12.64 22.43
C GLY A 183 29.34 -12.19 22.39
N GLY A 184 28.85 -11.90 21.18
CA GLY A 184 27.49 -11.41 20.95
C GLY A 184 27.35 -9.92 21.26
N TRP A 185 26.10 -9.50 21.43
CA TRP A 185 25.74 -8.12 21.79
C TRP A 185 25.02 -8.10 23.12
N HIS A 186 25.23 -7.05 23.91
CA HIS A 186 24.31 -6.65 24.96
C HIS A 186 22.96 -6.33 24.33
N ASP A 187 21.89 -6.84 24.93
CA ASP A 187 20.57 -6.85 24.31
C ASP A 187 19.98 -5.44 24.15
N ALA A 188 20.03 -4.67 25.23
CA ALA A 188 19.54 -3.31 25.23
C ALA A 188 20.47 -2.40 26.03
N SER A 189 19.93 -1.67 26.99
CA SER A 189 20.71 -0.82 27.88
C SER A 189 21.39 -1.59 29.02
N ASP A 190 20.86 -2.77 29.31
CA ASP A 190 21.38 -3.76 30.23
C ASP A 190 22.52 -4.60 29.59
N TYR A 191 23.08 -5.55 30.34
CA TYR A 191 24.18 -6.40 29.84
C TYR A 191 23.79 -7.89 29.68
N ILE A 192 22.49 -8.20 29.69
CA ILE A 192 21.99 -9.55 29.41
C ILE A 192 22.12 -9.84 27.90
N LYS A 193 22.18 -11.12 27.56
CA LYS A 193 22.25 -11.59 26.17
C LYS A 193 21.29 -12.75 25.97
N PHE A 194 20.40 -12.63 24.99
CA PHE A 194 19.39 -13.64 24.71
C PHE A 194 19.62 -14.28 23.33
N MET A 195 19.40 -15.59 23.25
CA MET A 195 19.38 -16.32 21.98
C MET A 195 18.16 -15.93 21.15
N SER A 196 17.05 -15.53 21.77
CA SER A 196 15.83 -15.06 21.10
C SER A 196 16.10 -13.81 20.26
N THR A 197 16.70 -12.78 20.86
CA THR A 197 17.02 -11.51 20.19
C THR A 197 18.27 -11.60 19.32
N ILE A 198 19.40 -12.12 19.81
CA ILE A 198 20.64 -12.21 19.02
C ILE A 198 20.45 -13.13 17.81
N GLY A 199 19.70 -14.23 17.96
CA GLY A 199 19.30 -15.08 16.85
C GLY A 199 18.54 -14.30 15.78
N HIS A 200 17.43 -13.66 16.17
CA HIS A 200 16.60 -12.86 15.27
C HIS A 200 17.39 -11.74 14.59
N VAL A 201 18.17 -10.97 15.35
CA VAL A 201 18.99 -9.86 14.83
C VAL A 201 20.01 -10.37 13.81
N THR A 202 20.66 -11.50 14.09
CA THR A 202 21.64 -12.09 13.16
C THR A 202 20.94 -12.54 11.86
N ASP A 203 19.76 -13.16 11.96
CA ASP A 203 18.94 -13.51 10.80
C ASP A 203 18.58 -12.28 9.97
N VAL A 204 18.02 -11.24 10.61
CA VAL A 204 17.62 -9.99 9.94
C VAL A 204 18.80 -9.33 9.24
N ILE A 205 19.98 -9.24 9.88
CA ILE A 205 21.19 -8.68 9.28
C ILE A 205 21.60 -9.47 8.02
N LEU A 206 21.71 -10.80 8.14
CA LEU A 206 22.20 -11.65 7.05
C LEU A 206 21.21 -11.74 5.89
N THR A 207 19.92 -11.90 6.19
CA THR A 207 18.87 -11.94 5.16
C THR A 207 18.75 -10.58 4.47
N THR A 208 18.80 -9.47 5.21
CA THR A 208 18.83 -8.12 4.60
C THR A 208 20.03 -7.96 3.68
N TYR A 209 21.23 -8.41 4.09
CA TYR A 209 22.42 -8.37 3.22
C TYR A 209 22.25 -9.18 1.94
N ILE A 210 21.67 -10.38 2.00
CA ILE A 210 21.44 -11.21 0.79
C ILE A 210 20.52 -10.49 -0.20
N HIS A 211 19.49 -9.81 0.29
CA HIS A 211 18.50 -9.14 -0.57
C HIS A 211 18.87 -7.71 -0.96
N ARG A 212 19.70 -7.03 -0.18
CA ARG A 212 20.13 -5.63 -0.36
C ARG A 212 21.63 -5.46 -0.13
N PRO A 213 22.52 -6.20 -0.82
CA PRO A 213 23.96 -6.06 -0.60
C PRO A 213 24.47 -4.64 -0.96
N GLU A 214 23.77 -3.93 -1.85
CA GLU A 214 24.08 -2.55 -2.24
C GLU A 214 23.92 -1.53 -1.12
N ALA A 215 23.15 -1.85 -0.06
CA ALA A 215 22.97 -0.98 1.09
C ALA A 215 24.20 -0.98 2.03
N PHE A 216 25.13 -1.91 1.84
CA PHE A 216 26.29 -2.11 2.71
C PHE A 216 27.60 -2.00 1.92
N PRO A 217 28.19 -0.80 1.81
CA PRO A 217 29.46 -0.64 1.14
C PRO A 217 30.57 -1.37 1.93
N SER A 218 31.42 -2.13 1.23
CA SER A 218 32.55 -2.88 1.84
C SER A 218 32.14 -3.83 2.97
N PRO A 219 31.23 -4.78 2.69
CA PRO A 219 30.56 -5.60 3.72
C PRO A 219 31.51 -6.46 4.56
N GLY A 220 32.66 -6.88 4.01
CA GLY A 220 33.70 -7.67 4.70
C GLY A 220 34.82 -6.85 5.35
N SER A 221 34.75 -5.52 5.34
CA SER A 221 35.74 -4.68 6.01
C SER A 221 35.63 -4.79 7.53
N SER A 222 36.65 -4.36 8.29
CA SER A 222 36.66 -4.41 9.77
C SER A 222 35.46 -3.73 10.45
N GLY A 223 34.73 -2.86 9.73
CA GLY A 223 33.52 -2.20 10.21
C GLY A 223 32.27 -2.50 9.38
N GLY A 224 32.33 -3.42 8.43
CA GLY A 224 31.23 -3.75 7.52
C GLY A 224 30.20 -4.72 8.13
N VAL A 225 29.04 -4.81 7.48
CA VAL A 225 27.88 -5.56 7.97
C VAL A 225 28.16 -7.06 8.20
N LEU A 226 29.00 -7.71 7.38
CA LEU A 226 29.30 -9.13 7.54
C LEU A 226 30.29 -9.39 8.67
N THR A 227 31.20 -8.45 8.93
CA THR A 227 32.06 -8.49 10.13
C THR A 227 31.22 -8.34 11.39
N GLU A 228 30.20 -7.49 11.39
CA GLU A 228 29.27 -7.38 12.50
C GLU A 228 28.43 -8.65 12.64
N ALA A 229 27.82 -9.16 11.56
CA ALA A 229 27.03 -10.38 11.60
C ALA A 229 27.82 -11.60 12.14
N ARG A 230 29.14 -11.64 11.91
CA ARG A 230 30.03 -12.67 12.47
C ARG A 230 30.07 -12.65 14.00
N VAL A 231 29.91 -11.49 14.65
CA VAL A 231 29.80 -11.38 16.12
C VAL A 231 28.61 -12.18 16.64
N GLY A 232 27.45 -12.05 15.96
CA GLY A 232 26.25 -12.84 16.24
C GLY A 232 26.44 -14.32 15.94
N LEU A 233 26.91 -14.68 14.74
CA LEU A 233 27.14 -16.08 14.33
C LEU A 233 28.07 -16.83 15.27
N ASP A 234 29.17 -16.20 15.70
CA ASP A 234 30.13 -16.81 16.61
C ASP A 234 29.52 -17.02 18.01
N PHE A 235 28.66 -16.12 18.48
CA PHE A 235 27.90 -16.29 19.72
C PHE A 235 26.87 -17.41 19.60
N ILE A 236 26.04 -17.43 18.55
CA ILE A 236 25.03 -18.46 18.30
C ILE A 236 25.67 -19.86 18.30
N ARG A 237 26.82 -20.01 17.64
CA ARG A 237 27.55 -21.28 17.61
C ARG A 237 28.03 -21.71 19.00
N LYS A 238 28.40 -20.77 19.87
CA LYS A 238 28.82 -21.04 21.26
C LYS A 238 27.66 -21.41 22.17
N MET A 239 26.44 -20.94 21.87
CA MET A 239 25.22 -21.31 22.59
C MET A 239 24.75 -22.74 22.29
N TRP A 240 25.40 -23.45 21.35
CA TRP A 240 25.13 -24.86 21.03
C TRP A 240 26.21 -25.80 21.57
N ASP A 241 25.86 -26.60 22.58
CA ASP A 241 26.66 -27.73 23.03
C ASP A 241 26.27 -29.01 22.28
N ASN A 242 26.99 -29.26 21.19
CA ASN A 242 26.78 -30.44 20.36
C ASN A 242 27.07 -31.76 21.10
N THR A 243 27.96 -31.78 22.10
CA THR A 243 28.29 -33.02 22.81
C THR A 243 27.13 -33.48 23.68
N ASN A 244 26.50 -32.55 24.38
CA ASN A 244 25.39 -32.85 25.29
C ASN A 244 24.01 -32.59 24.66
N GLN A 245 23.97 -32.08 23.43
CA GLN A 245 22.75 -31.68 22.72
C GLN A 245 21.94 -30.65 23.52
N ILE A 246 22.62 -29.60 24.01
CA ILE A 246 22.03 -28.51 24.79
C ILE A 246 22.11 -27.22 23.98
N LEU A 247 20.98 -26.55 23.83
CA LEU A 247 20.90 -25.17 23.37
C LEU A 247 20.71 -24.28 24.61
N TYR A 248 21.57 -23.28 24.75
CA TYR A 248 21.43 -22.25 25.78
C TYR A 248 20.55 -21.11 25.25
N MET A 249 19.76 -20.50 26.13
CA MET A 249 18.79 -19.47 25.78
C MET A 249 19.19 -18.08 26.26
N GLU A 250 19.91 -17.97 27.38
CA GLU A 250 20.17 -16.69 28.03
C GLU A 250 21.50 -16.71 28.79
N VAL A 251 22.19 -15.56 28.81
CA VAL A 251 23.39 -15.29 29.62
C VAL A 251 23.13 -14.09 30.54
N ALA A 252 23.24 -14.28 31.85
CA ALA A 252 22.70 -13.45 32.94
C ALA A 252 21.22 -13.74 33.27
N ASP A 253 20.59 -12.87 34.05
CA ASP A 253 19.19 -12.97 34.50
C ASP A 253 18.66 -11.57 34.87
N GLY A 254 17.39 -11.46 35.29
CA GLY A 254 16.74 -10.20 35.63
C GLY A 254 17.39 -9.37 36.74
N LEU A 255 18.34 -9.91 37.52
CA LEU A 255 19.09 -9.11 38.49
C LEU A 255 19.91 -8.00 37.81
N ASP A 256 20.41 -8.25 36.59
CA ASP A 256 21.12 -7.22 35.81
C ASP A 256 20.16 -6.09 35.42
N HIS A 257 18.95 -6.45 34.99
CA HIS A 257 17.90 -5.51 34.62
C HIS A 257 17.45 -4.64 35.82
N ASP A 258 17.19 -5.26 36.98
CA ASP A 258 16.80 -4.57 38.22
C ASP A 258 17.85 -3.54 38.66
N VAL A 259 19.14 -3.92 38.58
CA VAL A 259 20.25 -3.01 38.89
C VAL A 259 20.26 -1.83 37.93
N GLU A 260 19.87 -2.00 36.68
CA GLU A 260 19.80 -0.86 35.76
C GLU A 260 18.77 0.18 36.17
N ASN A 261 17.59 -0.30 36.56
CA ASN A 261 16.43 0.55 36.79
C ASN A 261 16.55 1.36 38.08
N ASP A 262 17.47 0.99 38.98
CA ASP A 262 17.82 1.76 40.16
C ASP A 262 19.05 2.67 39.95
N ASP A 263 18.79 3.91 39.52
CA ASP A 263 19.80 4.97 39.39
C ASP A 263 20.48 5.34 40.75
N LEU A 264 19.89 4.92 41.89
CA LEU A 264 20.49 5.05 43.23
C LEU A 264 21.42 3.89 43.57
N ASP A 265 21.26 2.74 42.91
CA ASP A 265 22.19 1.63 43.02
C ASP A 265 23.53 2.03 42.41
N SER A 266 24.60 1.98 43.21
CA SER A 266 25.95 2.26 42.71
C SER A 266 26.40 1.30 41.59
N ARG A 267 25.82 0.10 41.52
CA ARG A 267 26.12 -0.93 40.51
C ARG A 267 25.56 -0.53 39.14
N SER A 268 24.51 0.28 39.07
CA SER A 268 23.95 0.80 37.81
C SER A 268 24.91 1.71 37.04
N LYS A 269 25.99 2.17 37.69
CA LYS A 269 27.00 3.09 37.16
C LYS A 269 28.32 2.38 36.85
N CYS A 270 28.26 1.11 36.47
CA CYS A 270 29.44 0.33 36.11
C CYS A 270 29.61 0.20 34.60
N TRP A 271 30.86 0.32 34.14
CA TRP A 271 31.24 -0.04 32.79
C TRP A 271 31.11 -1.56 32.59
N PRO A 272 30.80 -2.07 31.38
CA PRO A 272 30.62 -3.50 31.16
C PRO A 272 31.89 -4.31 31.46
N GLU A 273 33.10 -3.75 31.24
CA GLU A 273 34.37 -4.38 31.63
C GLU A 273 34.56 -4.52 33.15
N ASN A 274 33.77 -3.78 33.93
CA ASN A 274 33.80 -3.73 35.39
C ASN A 274 32.51 -4.28 36.03
N ASP A 275 31.62 -4.86 35.22
CA ASP A 275 30.34 -5.43 35.66
C ASP A 275 30.55 -6.83 36.28
N ASN A 276 31.34 -6.87 37.34
CA ASN A 276 31.53 -8.04 38.20
C ASN A 276 30.82 -7.87 39.55
N THR A 277 30.16 -6.74 39.76
CA THR A 277 29.52 -6.38 41.03
C THR A 277 28.16 -7.05 41.23
N ILE A 278 27.56 -7.55 40.14
CA ILE A 278 26.28 -8.25 40.15
C ILE A 278 26.48 -9.76 40.38
N TYR A 279 27.30 -10.42 39.54
CA TYR A 279 27.47 -11.88 39.54
C TYR A 279 28.88 -12.37 39.93
N GLY A 280 29.81 -11.46 40.27
CA GLY A 280 31.23 -11.80 40.33
C GLY A 280 31.83 -11.97 38.94
N ALA A 281 32.86 -12.81 38.80
CA ALA A 281 33.53 -12.98 37.51
C ALA A 281 32.69 -13.77 36.48
N ALA A 282 31.85 -14.71 36.89
CA ALA A 282 31.14 -15.59 35.98
C ALA A 282 29.63 -15.31 36.00
N ARG A 283 29.08 -15.00 34.82
CA ARG A 283 27.63 -14.79 34.63
C ARG A 283 26.89 -16.14 34.58
N PRO A 284 25.64 -16.23 35.08
CA PRO A 284 24.83 -17.43 34.91
C PRO A 284 24.48 -17.64 33.43
N VAL A 285 24.25 -18.89 33.05
CA VAL A 285 23.77 -19.26 31.70
C VAL A 285 22.66 -20.28 31.86
N HIS A 286 21.58 -20.06 31.13
CA HIS A 286 20.35 -20.82 31.23
C HIS A 286 20.17 -21.71 30.00
N PRO A 287 20.00 -23.04 30.15
CA PRO A 287 19.66 -23.94 29.05
C PRO A 287 18.17 -23.87 28.72
N CYS A 288 17.81 -24.18 27.47
CA CYS A 288 16.40 -24.39 27.11
C CYS A 288 15.77 -25.48 28.00
N PRO A 289 14.54 -25.29 28.53
CA PRO A 289 13.83 -26.32 29.26
C PRO A 289 13.63 -27.61 28.44
N ALA A 290 13.55 -28.75 29.13
CA ALA A 290 13.37 -30.05 28.49
C ALA A 290 12.10 -30.08 27.60
N GLY A 291 12.24 -30.55 26.36
CA GLY A 291 11.13 -30.64 25.39
C GLY A 291 10.76 -29.32 24.68
N THR A 292 11.45 -28.22 25.01
CA THR A 292 11.21 -26.88 24.45
C THR A 292 12.41 -26.35 23.67
N GLY A 293 12.27 -25.16 23.07
CA GLY A 293 13.34 -24.43 22.39
C GLY A 293 13.35 -24.56 20.87
N ALA A 294 12.24 -24.99 20.26
CA ALA A 294 12.14 -25.11 18.81
C ALA A 294 12.25 -23.74 18.10
N ASN A 295 11.73 -22.67 18.71
CA ASN A 295 11.82 -21.30 18.18
C ASN A 295 13.29 -20.82 18.15
N LEU A 296 14.01 -20.99 19.26
CA LEU A 296 15.43 -20.64 19.36
C LEU A 296 16.31 -21.50 18.45
N ALA A 297 15.99 -22.79 18.30
CA ALA A 297 16.66 -23.67 17.35
C ALA A 297 16.42 -23.22 15.89
N GLY A 298 15.21 -22.76 15.57
CA GLY A 298 14.88 -22.17 14.28
C GLY A 298 15.77 -20.97 13.97
N LYS A 299 15.78 -19.96 14.84
CA LYS A 299 16.62 -18.75 14.68
C LYS A 299 18.11 -19.09 14.56
N ALA A 300 18.63 -19.95 15.46
CA ALA A 300 20.02 -20.36 15.42
C ALA A 300 20.39 -21.09 14.11
N ALA A 301 19.53 -22.00 13.65
CA ALA A 301 19.76 -22.75 12.42
C ALA A 301 19.64 -21.89 11.17
N ALA A 302 18.69 -20.95 11.12
CA ALA A 302 18.56 -19.97 10.04
C ALA A 302 19.84 -19.14 9.90
N ALA A 303 20.31 -18.55 11.01
CA ALA A 303 21.48 -17.68 11.03
C ALA A 303 22.72 -18.42 10.55
N LEU A 304 22.96 -19.61 11.10
CA LEU A 304 24.10 -20.44 10.73
C LEU A 304 24.01 -20.95 9.28
N ALA A 305 22.81 -21.25 8.77
CA ALA A 305 22.64 -21.63 7.36
C ALA A 305 22.91 -20.44 6.41
N LEU A 306 22.45 -19.24 6.76
CA LEU A 306 22.78 -17.99 6.06
C LEU A 306 24.29 -17.71 6.08
N GLY A 307 24.91 -17.86 7.26
CA GLY A 307 26.37 -17.77 7.43
C GLY A 307 27.11 -18.77 6.54
N ALA A 308 26.67 -20.03 6.51
CA ALA A 308 27.24 -21.03 5.62
C ALA A 308 27.11 -20.64 4.15
N LYS A 309 25.97 -20.07 3.74
CA LYS A 309 25.76 -19.62 2.37
C LYS A 309 26.67 -18.46 1.99
N ILE A 310 26.81 -17.45 2.85
CA ILE A 310 27.56 -16.22 2.59
C ILE A 310 29.07 -16.48 2.61
N TRP A 311 29.59 -17.16 3.64
CA TRP A 311 31.01 -17.50 3.74
C TRP A 311 31.41 -18.64 2.79
N GLY A 312 30.43 -19.44 2.33
CA GLY A 312 30.66 -20.52 1.37
C GLY A 312 30.72 -20.06 -0.09
N ASP A 313 30.38 -18.81 -0.40
CA ASP A 313 30.43 -18.26 -1.76
C ASP A 313 31.88 -17.90 -2.15
N PRO A 314 32.50 -18.61 -3.12
CA PRO A 314 33.88 -18.34 -3.55
C PRO A 314 34.08 -16.96 -4.18
N SER A 315 33.00 -16.30 -4.60
CA SER A 315 33.03 -14.93 -5.12
C SER A 315 32.74 -13.87 -4.05
N GLY A 316 32.37 -14.31 -2.84
CA GLY A 316 31.94 -13.45 -1.75
C GLY A 316 33.10 -12.72 -1.05
N PRO A 317 32.84 -11.54 -0.46
CA PRO A 317 33.84 -10.71 0.18
C PRO A 317 34.42 -11.31 1.48
N CYS A 318 33.78 -12.34 2.02
CA CYS A 318 34.17 -13.02 3.26
C CYS A 318 34.41 -14.51 3.06
N TYR A 319 34.72 -14.98 1.84
CA TYR A 319 34.85 -16.41 1.56
C TYR A 319 35.79 -17.14 2.54
N ASP A 320 35.26 -18.16 3.21
CA ASP A 320 35.98 -19.10 4.07
C ASP A 320 35.20 -20.43 4.10
N ALA A 321 35.63 -21.37 3.25
CA ALA A 321 34.96 -22.66 3.11
C ALA A 321 34.98 -23.51 4.39
N ALA A 322 36.02 -23.38 5.22
CA ALA A 322 36.13 -24.16 6.46
C ALA A 322 35.13 -23.62 7.50
N LEU A 323 35.07 -22.29 7.63
CA LEU A 323 34.09 -21.65 8.50
C LEU A 323 32.65 -21.91 8.05
N ALA A 324 32.38 -21.80 6.74
CA ALA A 324 31.09 -22.12 6.16
C ALA A 324 30.66 -23.58 6.44
N GLY A 325 31.60 -24.53 6.34
CA GLY A 325 31.36 -25.93 6.69
C GLY A 325 31.00 -26.12 8.16
N ASN A 326 31.65 -25.38 9.07
CA ASN A 326 31.34 -25.40 10.50
C ASN A 326 29.94 -24.83 10.79
N TYR A 327 29.57 -23.71 10.15
CA TYR A 327 28.25 -23.13 10.29
C TYR A 327 27.17 -24.07 9.76
N LEU A 328 27.37 -24.67 8.58
CA LEU A 328 26.39 -25.61 8.01
C LEU A 328 26.18 -26.84 8.90
N ALA A 329 27.25 -27.42 9.42
CA ALA A 329 27.17 -28.58 10.29
C ALA A 329 26.37 -28.27 11.57
N ALA A 330 26.63 -27.12 12.20
CA ALA A 330 25.89 -26.68 13.37
C ALA A 330 24.42 -26.38 13.04
N ALA A 331 24.14 -25.70 11.92
CA ALA A 331 22.77 -25.41 11.48
C ALA A 331 21.94 -26.69 11.31
N GLN A 332 22.51 -27.71 10.65
CA GLN A 332 21.83 -29.00 10.44
C GLN A 332 21.60 -29.76 11.75
N GLN A 333 22.56 -29.73 12.68
CA GLN A 333 22.44 -30.34 14.00
C GLN A 333 21.33 -29.68 14.83
N ILE A 334 21.37 -28.35 14.94
CA ILE A 334 20.41 -27.57 15.72
C ILE A 334 19.01 -27.68 15.12
N TYR A 335 18.87 -27.62 13.79
CA TYR A 335 17.57 -27.81 13.14
C TYR A 335 16.99 -29.20 13.41
N THR A 336 17.82 -30.25 13.29
CA THR A 336 17.41 -31.63 13.59
C THR A 336 16.98 -31.77 15.05
N TRP A 337 17.70 -31.14 15.97
CA TRP A 337 17.37 -31.07 17.39
C TRP A 337 16.07 -30.29 17.65
N GLY A 338 15.83 -29.19 16.93
CA GLY A 338 14.60 -28.39 17.03
C GLY A 338 13.38 -29.16 16.53
N LYS A 339 13.51 -29.94 15.46
CA LYS A 339 12.41 -30.76 14.90
C LYS A 339 11.86 -31.82 15.87
N THR A 340 12.64 -32.25 16.86
CA THR A 340 12.17 -33.23 17.86
C THR A 340 11.38 -32.58 19.00
N ARG A 341 11.18 -31.26 18.95
CA ARG A 341 10.54 -30.45 19.98
C ARG A 341 9.32 -29.75 19.41
N THR A 342 8.29 -29.60 20.24
CA THR A 342 7.02 -28.99 19.84
C THR A 342 6.65 -27.78 20.71
N GLY A 343 7.61 -27.26 21.48
CA GLY A 343 7.41 -26.15 22.42
C GLY A 343 8.38 -24.99 22.18
N ILE A 344 7.89 -23.78 22.44
CA ILE A 344 8.69 -22.58 22.67
C ILE A 344 9.45 -22.69 23.98
N ALA A 345 10.62 -22.04 24.11
CA ALA A 345 11.38 -22.03 25.37
C ALA A 345 10.56 -21.54 26.59
N GLY A 346 9.45 -20.82 26.36
CA GLY A 346 8.40 -20.51 27.35
C GLY A 346 8.84 -19.52 28.44
N ASP A 347 8.10 -19.47 29.56
CA ASP A 347 8.31 -18.60 30.74
C ASP A 347 9.69 -18.77 31.44
N ALA A 348 10.55 -19.66 30.94
CA ALA A 348 11.94 -19.73 31.37
C ALA A 348 12.79 -18.60 30.75
N ASP A 349 12.27 -17.92 29.72
CA ASP A 349 12.80 -16.68 29.15
C ASP A 349 12.10 -15.53 29.87
N GLU A 350 12.76 -14.94 30.88
CA GLU A 350 12.15 -13.97 31.79
C GLU A 350 11.59 -12.74 31.05
N PHE A 351 12.18 -12.42 29.88
CA PHE A 351 11.88 -11.20 29.11
C PHE A 351 11.35 -11.48 27.70
N TYR A 352 11.82 -12.53 27.02
CA TYR A 352 11.55 -12.78 25.60
C TYR A 352 10.68 -14.01 25.34
N VAL A 353 9.46 -13.98 25.88
CA VAL A 353 8.48 -15.06 25.67
C VAL A 353 7.92 -15.04 24.24
N ASP A 354 8.29 -16.06 23.47
CA ASP A 354 7.77 -16.30 22.13
C ASP A 354 6.32 -16.81 22.15
N THR A 355 5.61 -16.72 21.02
CA THR A 355 4.24 -17.22 20.88
C THR A 355 4.11 -18.34 19.85
N ASP A 356 5.12 -18.56 19.00
CA ASP A 356 5.11 -19.59 17.97
C ASP A 356 6.53 -20.01 17.60
N TYR A 357 6.76 -21.30 17.36
CA TYR A 357 8.07 -21.77 16.90
C TYR A 357 8.09 -22.09 15.40
N ARG A 358 6.92 -22.17 14.77
CA ARG A 358 6.79 -22.74 13.42
C ARG A 358 7.35 -21.79 12.37
N ASP A 359 7.17 -20.49 12.53
CA ASP A 359 7.76 -19.48 11.65
C ASP A 359 9.28 -19.46 11.71
N ASP A 360 9.89 -19.58 12.89
CA ASP A 360 11.35 -19.70 13.02
C ASP A 360 11.88 -21.00 12.40
N MET A 361 11.18 -22.12 12.62
CA MET A 361 11.54 -23.39 11.97
C MET A 361 11.32 -23.34 10.45
N ALA A 362 10.33 -22.58 9.97
CA ALA A 362 10.13 -22.34 8.54
C ALA A 362 11.28 -21.54 7.93
N TRP A 363 11.73 -20.48 8.62
CA TRP A 363 12.86 -19.67 8.19
C TRP A 363 14.13 -20.52 8.15
N ALA A 364 14.43 -21.28 9.21
CA ALA A 364 15.55 -22.21 9.25
C ALA A 364 15.57 -23.20 8.08
N ALA A 365 14.41 -23.80 7.79
CA ALA A 365 14.27 -24.74 6.70
C ALA A 365 14.47 -24.07 5.33
N ALA A 366 13.97 -22.84 5.14
CA ALA A 366 14.21 -22.08 3.92
C ALA A 366 15.72 -21.81 3.71
N GLU A 367 16.43 -21.40 4.76
CA GLU A 367 17.86 -21.09 4.65
C GLU A 367 18.73 -22.34 4.53
N LEU A 368 18.36 -23.45 5.17
CA LEU A 368 19.00 -24.75 4.95
C LEU A 368 18.81 -25.24 3.50
N TYR A 369 17.64 -25.00 2.90
CA TYR A 369 17.44 -25.23 1.47
C TYR A 369 18.37 -24.33 0.63
N ARG A 370 18.43 -23.02 0.93
CA ARG A 370 19.33 -22.08 0.24
C ARG A 370 20.80 -22.50 0.30
N ALA A 371 21.25 -23.01 1.44
CA ALA A 371 22.63 -23.44 1.66
C ALA A 371 22.96 -24.80 1.01
N THR A 372 21.99 -25.72 0.90
CA THR A 372 22.26 -27.12 0.51
C THR A 372 21.63 -27.60 -0.78
N GLY A 373 20.54 -26.95 -1.23
CA GLY A 373 19.68 -27.44 -2.32
C GLY A 373 18.82 -28.66 -1.96
N THR A 374 18.81 -29.10 -0.70
CA THR A 374 18.12 -30.33 -0.29
C THR A 374 16.60 -30.12 -0.23
N ALA A 375 15.86 -30.74 -1.15
CA ALA A 375 14.43 -30.51 -1.35
C ALA A 375 13.51 -30.77 -0.13
N SER A 376 13.93 -31.62 0.81
CA SER A 376 13.16 -31.87 2.04
C SER A 376 13.07 -30.62 2.92
N TYR A 377 14.11 -29.77 2.95
CA TYR A 377 14.06 -28.52 3.71
C TYR A 377 13.05 -27.54 3.12
N LEU A 378 12.98 -27.40 1.78
CA LEU A 378 11.95 -26.56 1.15
C LEU A 378 10.53 -27.09 1.42
N THR A 379 10.37 -28.42 1.49
CA THR A 379 9.10 -29.04 1.86
C THR A 379 8.72 -28.73 3.30
N ASP A 380 9.66 -28.87 4.23
CA ASP A 380 9.47 -28.48 5.64
C ASP A 380 9.12 -26.99 5.76
N ALA A 381 9.84 -26.11 5.05
CA ALA A 381 9.65 -24.66 5.12
C ALA A 381 8.22 -24.24 4.73
N ARG A 382 7.68 -24.81 3.63
CA ARG A 382 6.28 -24.60 3.24
C ARG A 382 5.31 -25.13 4.28
N SER A 383 5.53 -26.35 4.76
CA SER A 383 4.65 -26.99 5.74
C SER A 383 4.59 -26.19 7.05
N TYR A 384 5.71 -25.68 7.52
CA TYR A 384 5.75 -24.83 8.70
C TYR A 384 5.08 -23.47 8.46
N CYS A 385 5.36 -22.79 7.33
CA CYS A 385 4.66 -21.55 6.98
C CYS A 385 3.13 -21.75 6.92
N ASP A 386 2.66 -22.84 6.34
CA ASP A 386 1.24 -23.16 6.25
C ASP A 386 0.62 -23.43 7.63
N SER A 387 1.35 -24.15 8.49
CA SER A 387 0.92 -24.43 9.86
C SER A 387 0.89 -23.18 10.74
N ALA A 388 1.76 -22.20 10.48
CA ALA A 388 1.84 -20.93 11.19
C ALA A 388 0.87 -19.87 10.64
N GLY A 389 0.32 -20.09 9.43
CA GLY A 389 -0.45 -19.09 8.68
C GLY A 389 -1.69 -18.52 9.39
N GLU A 390 -2.29 -19.25 10.33
CA GLU A 390 -3.41 -18.75 11.15
C GLU A 390 -2.99 -17.65 12.14
N TRP A 391 -1.71 -17.58 12.50
CA TRP A 391 -1.17 -16.64 13.48
C TRP A 391 -0.58 -15.37 12.86
N TYR A 392 -0.31 -15.42 11.55
CA TYR A 392 0.27 -14.31 10.77
C TYR A 392 -0.43 -12.96 11.03
N ASN A 393 -1.75 -12.96 11.15
CA ASN A 393 -2.57 -11.74 11.24
C ASN A 393 -3.07 -11.42 12.66
N LYS A 394 -2.57 -12.09 13.70
CA LYS A 394 -3.06 -11.93 15.09
C LYS A 394 -2.28 -10.94 15.94
N SER A 395 -1.25 -10.29 15.37
CA SER A 395 -0.35 -9.38 16.08
C SER A 395 -0.33 -8.00 15.44
N ASP A 396 0.30 -7.06 16.13
CA ASP A 396 0.50 -5.70 15.64
C ASP A 396 1.57 -5.61 14.54
N THR A 397 2.51 -6.56 14.54
CA THR A 397 3.48 -6.77 13.47
C THR A 397 3.65 -8.26 13.18
N SER A 398 3.99 -8.58 11.94
CA SER A 398 4.30 -9.92 11.46
C SER A 398 5.79 -10.27 11.60
N LEU A 399 6.62 -9.30 12.02
CA LEU A 399 8.06 -9.41 12.21
C LEU A 399 8.46 -8.76 13.54
N ASN A 400 9.10 -9.51 14.41
CA ASN A 400 9.90 -9.05 15.55
C ASN A 400 10.65 -10.26 16.15
N TRP A 401 11.33 -10.09 17.27
CA TRP A 401 12.03 -11.19 17.93
C TRP A 401 11.15 -12.42 18.25
N SER A 402 9.83 -12.27 18.46
CA SER A 402 8.88 -13.38 18.70
C SER A 402 8.13 -13.82 17.45
N ARG A 403 8.38 -13.21 16.29
CA ARG A 403 7.63 -13.48 15.05
C ARG A 403 8.53 -13.32 13.84
N SER A 404 8.65 -14.37 13.06
CA SER A 404 9.42 -14.40 11.82
C SER A 404 8.53 -14.62 10.60
N TYR A 405 7.21 -14.46 10.74
CA TYR A 405 6.22 -14.86 9.73
C TYR A 405 6.48 -14.26 8.34
N ALA A 406 6.66 -12.94 8.24
CA ALA A 406 6.89 -12.30 6.94
C ALA A 406 8.22 -12.70 6.31
N TRP A 407 9.30 -12.81 7.09
CA TRP A 407 10.62 -13.24 6.62
C TRP A 407 10.54 -14.68 6.12
N ALA A 408 10.03 -15.61 6.92
CA ALA A 408 9.87 -17.00 6.51
C ALA A 408 9.05 -17.14 5.22
N ASN A 409 7.92 -16.43 5.11
CA ASN A 409 7.09 -16.47 3.90
C ASN A 409 7.78 -15.84 2.69
N TYR A 410 8.50 -14.72 2.88
CA TYR A 410 9.27 -14.06 1.84
C TYR A 410 10.42 -14.93 1.33
N GLU A 411 11.20 -15.53 2.24
CA GLU A 411 12.30 -16.43 1.91
C GLU A 411 11.82 -17.66 1.14
N VAL A 412 10.76 -18.32 1.61
CA VAL A 412 10.15 -19.46 0.91
C VAL A 412 9.68 -19.03 -0.48
N ALA A 413 9.01 -17.88 -0.61
CA ALA A 413 8.57 -17.36 -1.91
C ALA A 413 9.71 -16.93 -2.85
N SER A 414 10.86 -16.54 -2.29
CA SER A 414 12.08 -16.24 -3.06
C SER A 414 12.74 -17.51 -3.62
N LEU A 415 12.59 -18.64 -2.92
CA LEU A 415 13.18 -19.94 -3.25
C LEU A 415 12.23 -20.83 -4.07
N ASP A 416 10.91 -20.69 -3.88
CA ASP A 416 9.86 -21.40 -4.59
C ASP A 416 8.87 -20.41 -5.22
N PRO A 417 8.99 -20.11 -6.53
CA PRO A 417 8.05 -19.26 -7.24
C PRO A 417 6.58 -19.68 -7.12
N ALA A 418 6.29 -20.97 -6.91
CA ALA A 418 4.92 -21.46 -6.74
C ALA A 418 4.28 -21.01 -5.43
N TYR A 419 5.08 -20.61 -4.43
CA TYR A 419 4.61 -20.14 -3.13
C TYR A 419 4.35 -18.62 -3.08
N LYS A 420 4.76 -17.87 -4.11
CA LYS A 420 4.66 -16.40 -4.14
C LYS A 420 3.25 -15.87 -3.91
N SER A 421 2.24 -16.48 -4.52
CA SER A 421 0.84 -16.06 -4.36
C SER A 421 0.33 -16.26 -2.94
N THR A 422 0.69 -17.37 -2.29
CA THR A 422 0.35 -17.67 -0.90
C THR A 422 0.99 -16.66 0.06
N ALA A 423 2.30 -16.42 -0.08
CA ALA A 423 3.02 -15.45 0.73
C ALA A 423 2.46 -14.03 0.55
N ALA A 424 2.27 -13.59 -0.69
CA ALA A 424 1.71 -12.28 -1.01
C ALA A 424 0.28 -12.11 -0.47
N ALA A 425 -0.56 -13.16 -0.48
CA ALA A 425 -1.90 -13.11 0.08
C ALA A 425 -1.89 -12.91 1.60
N ARG A 426 -0.95 -13.54 2.33
CA ARG A 426 -0.80 -13.36 3.78
C ARG A 426 -0.33 -11.95 4.13
N MET A 427 0.71 -11.48 3.44
CA MET A 427 1.20 -10.09 3.59
C MET A 427 0.09 -9.08 3.28
N ASN A 428 -0.68 -9.30 2.23
CA ASN A 428 -1.79 -8.42 1.88
C ASN A 428 -2.83 -8.31 3.01
N ASN A 429 -3.19 -9.42 3.65
CA ASN A 429 -4.16 -9.42 4.74
C ASN A 429 -3.66 -8.61 5.94
N HIS A 430 -2.39 -8.80 6.33
CA HIS A 430 -1.78 -8.06 7.42
C HIS A 430 -1.64 -6.58 7.08
N LEU A 431 -0.99 -6.26 5.95
CA LEU A 431 -0.72 -4.90 5.52
C LEU A 431 -1.99 -4.08 5.26
N ASN A 432 -3.08 -4.70 4.82
CA ASN A 432 -4.35 -3.99 4.66
C ASN A 432 -4.89 -3.48 6.01
N VAL A 433 -4.76 -4.26 7.08
CA VAL A 433 -5.13 -3.83 8.44
C VAL A 433 -4.20 -2.71 8.89
N LYS A 434 -2.89 -2.86 8.71
CA LYS A 434 -1.89 -1.85 9.08
C LYS A 434 -2.09 -0.52 8.34
N LYS A 435 -2.38 -0.60 7.04
CA LYS A 435 -2.69 0.57 6.21
C LYS A 435 -3.97 1.25 6.68
N SER A 436 -5.03 0.49 6.94
CA SER A 436 -6.31 1.03 7.41
C SER A 436 -6.16 1.72 8.77
N TYR A 437 -5.35 1.15 9.67
CA TYR A 437 -5.00 1.76 10.95
C TYR A 437 -4.27 3.10 10.76
N ALA A 438 -3.24 3.12 9.91
CA ALA A 438 -2.47 4.33 9.61
C ALA A 438 -3.34 5.44 8.99
N ASP A 439 -4.12 5.12 7.96
CA ASP A 439 -4.97 6.07 7.24
C ASP A 439 -6.06 6.70 8.15
N ALA A 440 -6.47 6.01 9.20
CA ALA A 440 -7.49 6.49 10.14
C ALA A 440 -6.97 7.60 11.08
N GLN A 441 -5.67 7.87 11.07
CA GLN A 441 -5.00 8.73 12.03
C GLN A 441 -4.22 9.84 11.32
N PHE A 442 -4.05 10.98 12.00
CA PHE A 442 -3.30 12.10 11.43
C PHE A 442 -1.81 11.80 11.25
N TRP A 443 -1.21 11.04 12.17
CA TRP A 443 0.22 10.76 12.19
C TRP A 443 0.64 9.57 11.31
N ASN A 444 -0.32 8.83 10.72
CA ASN A 444 -0.11 7.76 9.74
C ASN A 444 0.90 6.67 10.17
N ASN A 445 0.93 6.31 11.45
CA ASN A 445 1.76 5.20 11.91
C ASN A 445 1.02 3.86 11.72
N SER A 446 1.77 2.79 11.50
CA SER A 446 1.22 1.47 11.19
C SER A 446 1.03 0.56 12.40
N SER A 447 1.40 1.01 13.60
CA SER A 447 1.48 0.18 14.81
C SER A 447 0.75 0.84 15.98
N GLN A 448 0.23 0.06 16.92
CA GLN A 448 -0.39 0.61 18.11
C GLN A 448 0.66 1.23 19.05
N PRO A 449 0.43 2.42 19.64
CA PRO A 449 1.36 3.00 20.62
C PRO A 449 1.52 2.13 21.87
N LYS A 450 2.66 1.44 21.96
CA LYS A 450 3.11 0.57 23.06
C LYS A 450 4.64 0.36 22.98
N TRP A 451 5.24 -0.33 23.93
CA TRP A 451 6.66 -0.68 23.89
C TRP A 451 7.03 -1.32 22.55
N GLY A 452 8.09 -0.80 21.91
CA GLY A 452 8.63 -1.33 20.66
C GLY A 452 7.89 -0.85 19.41
N THR A 453 7.16 0.26 19.49
CA THR A 453 6.38 0.79 18.35
C THR A 453 7.25 1.08 17.12
N TYR A 454 8.48 1.59 17.27
CA TYR A 454 9.33 1.86 16.11
C TYR A 454 9.89 0.60 15.46
N GLU A 455 10.17 -0.45 16.24
CA GLU A 455 10.50 -1.77 15.71
C GLU A 455 9.35 -2.26 14.82
N ALA A 456 8.12 -2.28 15.36
CA ALA A 456 6.93 -2.72 14.64
C ALA A 456 6.66 -1.90 13.37
N MET A 457 6.81 -0.57 13.43
CA MET A 457 6.65 0.31 12.25
C MET A 457 7.70 0.02 11.17
N SER A 458 8.97 -0.13 11.55
CA SER A 458 10.07 -0.45 10.63
C SER A 458 9.81 -1.78 9.93
N ASN A 459 9.40 -2.79 10.71
CA ASN A 459 9.07 -4.11 10.24
C ASN A 459 7.86 -4.14 9.29
N ASN A 460 6.80 -3.40 9.59
CA ASN A 460 5.65 -3.26 8.68
C ASN A 460 6.04 -2.56 7.35
N ALA A 461 7.00 -1.62 7.39
CA ALA A 461 7.51 -0.98 6.18
C ALA A 461 8.35 -1.95 5.32
N VAL A 462 9.18 -2.79 5.96
CA VAL A 462 9.93 -3.85 5.27
C VAL A 462 8.97 -4.85 4.61
N GLU A 463 7.94 -5.31 5.33
CA GLU A 463 6.93 -6.22 4.79
C GLU A 463 6.18 -5.61 3.58
N ALA A 464 5.86 -4.31 3.64
CA ALA A 464 5.22 -3.62 2.52
C ALA A 464 6.09 -3.62 1.24
N LEU A 465 7.41 -3.55 1.39
CA LEU A 465 8.36 -3.61 0.28
C LEU A 465 8.51 -5.05 -0.24
N MET A 466 8.61 -6.03 0.66
CA MET A 466 8.57 -7.46 0.30
C MET A 466 7.32 -7.82 -0.48
N TYR A 467 6.15 -7.35 -0.03
CA TYR A 467 4.89 -7.56 -0.73
C TYR A 467 4.93 -7.01 -2.15
N GLN A 468 5.49 -5.81 -2.34
CA GLN A 468 5.61 -5.24 -3.67
C GLN A 468 6.51 -6.10 -4.57
N GLU A 469 7.61 -6.64 -4.06
CA GLU A 469 8.52 -7.47 -4.84
C GLU A 469 7.89 -8.82 -5.24
N LEU A 470 7.10 -9.41 -4.34
CA LEU A 470 6.42 -10.68 -4.60
C LEU A 470 5.21 -10.51 -5.54
N SER A 471 4.45 -9.42 -5.38
CA SER A 471 3.17 -9.22 -6.07
C SER A 471 3.22 -8.28 -7.27
N GLY A 472 4.25 -7.44 -7.36
CA GLY A 472 4.33 -6.29 -8.28
C GLY A 472 3.42 -5.11 -7.91
N SER A 473 2.62 -5.21 -6.84
CA SER A 473 1.62 -4.21 -6.46
C SER A 473 2.22 -3.09 -5.60
N SER A 474 1.90 -1.84 -5.95
CA SER A 474 2.35 -0.66 -5.20
C SER A 474 1.45 -0.29 -4.00
N ALA A 475 0.48 -1.14 -3.65
CA ALA A 475 -0.61 -0.80 -2.72
C ALA A 475 -0.13 -0.28 -1.35
N TYR A 476 1.04 -0.74 -0.88
CA TYR A 476 1.57 -0.44 0.46
C TYR A 476 2.86 0.40 0.44
N LEU A 477 3.33 0.88 -0.72
CA LEU A 477 4.54 1.71 -0.77
C LEU A 477 4.38 3.04 -0.03
N ASN A 478 3.19 3.63 -0.10
CA ASN A 478 2.90 4.85 0.64
C ASN A 478 2.93 4.60 2.16
N LEU A 479 2.48 3.43 2.61
CA LEU A 479 2.57 3.04 4.02
C LEU A 479 4.03 2.98 4.45
N ALA A 480 4.88 2.29 3.70
CA ALA A 480 6.32 2.20 3.96
C ALA A 480 6.99 3.58 4.01
N GLN A 481 6.71 4.45 3.03
CA GLN A 481 7.22 5.82 3.01
C GLN A 481 6.75 6.64 4.22
N GLN A 482 5.49 6.49 4.64
CA GLN A 482 4.97 7.16 5.83
C GLN A 482 5.70 6.74 7.11
N GLN A 483 6.08 5.46 7.25
CA GLN A 483 6.81 4.98 8.43
C GLN A 483 8.23 5.57 8.47
N MET A 484 8.93 5.53 7.34
CA MET A 484 10.26 6.12 7.17
C MET A 484 10.25 7.62 7.47
N ASP A 485 9.26 8.35 6.92
CA ASP A 485 9.10 9.77 7.19
C ASP A 485 8.89 10.06 8.68
N PHE A 486 8.01 9.29 9.32
CA PHE A 486 7.68 9.48 10.73
C PHE A 486 8.93 9.33 11.59
N MET A 487 9.70 8.24 11.40
CA MET A 487 10.91 7.99 12.18
C MET A 487 12.05 8.98 11.88
N LEU A 488 12.04 9.66 10.73
CA LEU A 488 13.11 10.59 10.35
C LEU A 488 12.71 12.06 10.53
N GLY A 489 11.67 12.35 11.32
CA GLY A 489 11.34 13.68 11.79
C GLY A 489 9.98 14.24 11.34
N LYS A 490 9.20 13.51 10.52
CA LYS A 490 7.78 13.80 10.25
C LYS A 490 6.89 13.26 11.37
N ASN A 491 7.28 13.55 12.60
CA ASN A 491 6.55 13.20 13.81
C ASN A 491 6.27 14.47 14.62
N PRO A 492 5.38 14.42 15.62
CA PRO A 492 4.96 15.61 16.35
C PRO A 492 6.12 16.38 17.00
N TRP A 493 7.10 15.64 17.51
CA TRP A 493 8.30 16.19 18.16
C TRP A 493 9.27 16.85 17.18
N GLY A 494 9.23 16.48 15.90
CA GLY A 494 10.16 16.98 14.89
C GLY A 494 11.59 16.48 15.07
N VAL A 495 11.72 15.27 15.59
CA VAL A 495 13.00 14.65 15.95
C VAL A 495 13.22 13.41 15.11
N SER A 496 14.41 13.22 14.55
CA SER A 496 14.79 11.93 13.98
C SER A 496 15.04 10.93 15.10
N MET A 497 14.42 9.75 14.96
CA MET A 497 14.50 8.62 15.86
C MET A 497 15.71 7.72 15.55
N LEU A 498 16.52 8.11 14.57
CA LEU A 498 17.84 7.54 14.28
C LEU A 498 18.92 8.55 14.67
N ASN A 499 19.73 8.19 15.66
CA ASN A 499 20.80 9.06 16.15
C ASN A 499 21.86 9.29 15.06
N GLY A 500 22.10 10.55 14.71
CA GLY A 500 23.01 10.95 13.63
C GLY A 500 22.37 11.12 12.25
N ALA A 501 21.05 10.97 12.11
CA ALA A 501 20.34 11.20 10.86
C ALA A 501 19.50 12.49 10.88
N GLY A 502 19.50 13.22 9.76
CA GLY A 502 18.75 14.47 9.62
C GLY A 502 19.47 15.68 10.24
N THR A 503 18.70 16.66 10.72
CA THR A 503 19.23 17.90 11.31
C THR A 503 19.05 17.98 12.83
N THR A 504 18.13 17.18 13.37
CA THR A 504 17.83 17.08 14.80
C THR A 504 17.41 15.65 15.09
N TRP A 505 18.09 15.00 16.02
CA TRP A 505 17.82 13.64 16.48
C TRP A 505 17.82 13.59 17.99
N PHE A 506 17.19 12.55 18.54
CA PHE A 506 17.10 12.34 19.98
C PHE A 506 18.48 12.26 20.61
N LYS A 507 18.62 12.82 21.81
CA LYS A 507 19.90 13.01 22.46
C LYS A 507 20.07 12.11 23.65
N ASN A 508 19.08 11.70 24.41
CA ASN A 508 19.27 11.04 25.70
C ASN A 508 18.67 9.63 25.71
N PRO A 509 19.20 8.67 24.91
CA PRO A 509 18.75 7.28 25.01
C PRO A 509 18.90 6.76 26.44
N ARG A 510 17.97 5.92 26.87
CA ARG A 510 18.20 4.97 27.95
C ARG A 510 19.24 3.97 27.47
N HIS A 511 20.49 4.15 27.93
CA HIS A 511 21.64 3.34 27.56
C HIS A 511 22.79 3.56 28.55
N ARG A 512 23.25 2.51 29.26
CA ARG A 512 24.31 2.61 30.29
C ARG A 512 25.62 3.17 29.75
N VAL A 513 26.16 2.60 28.67
CA VAL A 513 27.45 3.02 28.10
C VAL A 513 27.41 4.48 27.63
N THR A 514 26.26 4.93 27.09
CA THR A 514 26.07 6.34 26.69
C THR A 514 26.07 7.26 27.90
N THR A 515 25.35 6.86 28.96
CA THR A 515 25.29 7.61 30.21
C THR A 515 26.67 7.78 30.82
N LEU A 516 27.48 6.72 30.85
CA LEU A 516 28.83 6.73 31.41
C LEU A 516 29.80 7.56 30.57
N ASN A 517 29.77 7.40 29.23
CA ASN A 517 30.59 8.22 28.34
C ASN A 517 30.31 9.72 28.53
N ARG A 518 29.05 10.09 28.76
CA ARG A 518 28.63 11.49 28.97
C ARG A 518 29.12 12.13 30.24
N VAL A 519 29.46 11.34 31.26
CA VAL A 519 30.11 11.86 32.47
C VAL A 519 31.45 12.53 32.11
N SER A 520 32.19 11.95 31.15
CA SER A 520 33.50 12.44 30.72
C SER A 520 33.46 13.30 29.46
N ASN A 521 32.48 13.06 28.58
CA ASN A 521 32.27 13.77 27.33
C ASN A 521 30.78 14.11 27.16
N PRO A 522 30.32 15.27 27.67
CA PRO A 522 28.91 15.67 27.56
C PRO A 522 28.36 15.74 26.13
N ALA A 523 29.22 15.84 25.11
CA ALA A 523 28.85 15.86 23.70
C ALA A 523 28.81 14.45 23.05
N TYR A 524 29.01 13.38 23.82
CA TYR A 524 28.97 12.01 23.29
C TYR A 524 27.58 11.67 22.73
N GLU A 525 27.57 11.11 21.52
CA GLU A 525 26.38 10.65 20.82
C GLU A 525 26.50 9.16 20.49
N LEU A 526 25.41 8.42 20.75
CA LEU A 526 25.30 7.01 20.36
C LEU A 526 24.83 6.91 18.92
N LEU A 527 25.72 7.25 17.97
CA LEU A 527 25.40 7.25 16.55
C LEU A 527 24.87 5.88 16.10
N GLY A 528 23.85 5.90 15.24
CA GLY A 528 23.24 4.69 14.68
C GLY A 528 22.17 4.03 15.54
N ALA A 529 21.95 4.49 16.78
CA ALA A 529 20.88 3.96 17.62
C ALA A 529 19.49 4.40 17.13
N TRP A 530 18.55 3.46 17.09
CA TRP A 530 17.14 3.72 16.85
C TRP A 530 16.40 3.73 18.19
N SER A 531 15.57 4.75 18.43
CA SER A 531 14.71 4.81 19.64
C SER A 531 13.69 3.67 19.64
N GLU A 532 13.25 3.26 20.83
CA GLU A 532 12.25 2.21 21.03
C GLU A 532 10.86 2.54 20.45
N GLY A 533 10.38 3.78 20.63
CA GLY A 533 9.02 4.07 20.22
C GLY A 533 8.35 5.22 20.92
N PHE A 534 7.05 5.05 21.06
CA PHE A 534 6.15 5.94 21.79
C PHE A 534 4.98 5.09 22.27
N GLU A 535 4.31 5.56 23.32
CA GLU A 535 3.19 4.84 23.92
C GLU A 535 1.97 5.73 24.07
N THR A 536 0.81 5.13 24.32
CA THR A 536 -0.29 5.93 24.87
C THR A 536 0.05 6.35 26.30
N SER A 537 -0.50 7.48 26.77
CA SER A 537 -0.28 7.86 28.18
C SER A 537 -0.79 6.82 29.18
N ALA A 538 -1.81 6.05 28.80
CA ALA A 538 -2.34 4.98 29.63
C ALA A 538 -1.37 3.79 29.73
N GLN A 539 -0.80 3.38 28.60
CA GLN A 539 0.20 2.30 28.55
C GLN A 539 1.47 2.70 29.28
N TYR A 540 1.97 3.91 29.01
CA TYR A 540 3.17 4.41 29.65
C TYR A 540 3.04 4.55 31.17
N ALA A 541 1.86 4.89 31.68
CA ALA A 541 1.64 4.95 33.13
C ALA A 541 1.68 3.57 33.81
N VAL A 542 1.51 2.48 33.05
CA VAL A 542 1.69 1.10 33.51
C VAL A 542 3.15 0.69 33.36
N ASP A 543 3.73 0.97 32.19
CA ASP A 543 5.03 0.45 31.82
C ASP A 543 6.16 1.24 32.46
N GLN A 544 5.99 2.55 32.71
CA GLN A 544 7.02 3.44 33.24
C GLN A 544 6.61 4.04 34.59
N LEU A 545 7.17 3.49 35.66
CA LEU A 545 6.83 3.84 37.04
C LEU A 545 7.90 4.69 37.76
N ASP A 546 8.97 5.11 37.08
CA ASP A 546 10.04 5.90 37.72
C ASP A 546 9.55 7.31 38.14
N PRO A 547 9.42 7.59 39.45
CA PRO A 547 8.93 8.88 39.93
C PRO A 547 9.92 10.03 39.69
N LEU A 548 11.18 9.74 39.37
CA LEU A 548 12.24 10.72 39.14
C LEU A 548 12.32 11.19 37.67
N LEU A 549 11.51 10.62 36.77
CA LEU A 549 11.36 11.10 35.39
C LEU A 549 10.71 12.50 35.34
N SER A 550 9.78 12.76 36.25
CA SER A 550 9.04 14.00 36.30
C SER A 550 9.98 15.20 36.52
N GLY A 551 9.92 16.18 35.62
CA GLY A 551 10.70 17.42 35.72
C GLY A 551 12.11 17.37 35.16
N GLN A 552 12.55 16.25 34.58
CA GLN A 552 13.80 16.14 33.80
C GLN A 552 13.57 16.15 32.27
N GLU A 553 12.33 16.35 31.85
CA GLU A 553 11.92 16.27 30.46
C GLU A 553 12.28 17.54 29.68
N ASP A 554 12.69 17.40 28.42
CA ASP A 554 12.92 18.56 27.55
C ASP A 554 11.57 19.24 27.24
N PRO A 555 11.33 20.49 27.71
CA PRO A 555 10.07 21.19 27.47
C PRO A 555 9.78 21.43 25.99
N ASN A 556 10.81 21.37 25.13
CA ASN A 556 10.65 21.48 23.68
C ASN A 556 10.05 20.22 23.06
N ILE A 557 10.20 19.07 23.73
CA ILE A 557 9.67 17.77 23.31
C ILE A 557 8.32 17.52 23.96
N VAL A 558 8.23 17.54 25.30
CA VAL A 558 7.02 17.09 26.01
C VAL A 558 5.80 17.95 25.78
N GLN A 559 5.99 19.19 25.33
CA GLN A 559 4.87 20.01 24.89
C GLN A 559 4.09 19.44 23.69
N PHE A 560 4.68 18.48 22.96
CA PHE A 560 4.05 17.78 21.85
C PHE A 560 3.55 16.38 22.23
N ASN A 561 3.68 15.97 23.50
CA ASN A 561 3.04 14.75 23.99
C ASN A 561 1.52 14.92 24.07
N ASP A 562 0.80 13.85 23.78
CA ASP A 562 -0.65 13.77 23.71
C ASP A 562 -1.10 12.45 24.35
N ASN A 563 -2.30 12.37 24.92
CA ASN A 563 -2.79 11.12 25.53
C ASN A 563 -2.72 9.90 24.60
N ARG A 564 -2.77 10.16 23.29
CA ARG A 564 -2.66 9.16 22.23
C ARG A 564 -1.21 8.71 21.98
N MET A 565 -0.23 9.58 22.19
CA MET A 565 1.19 9.32 21.92
C MET A 565 2.09 10.18 22.81
N ILE A 566 2.94 9.52 23.59
CA ILE A 566 3.97 10.15 24.39
C ILE A 566 5.34 9.53 24.12
N TRP A 567 6.35 10.39 24.17
CA TRP A 567 7.75 10.03 24.04
C TRP A 567 8.57 11.02 24.86
N HIS A 568 9.65 10.54 25.48
CA HIS A 568 10.58 11.40 26.20
C HIS A 568 12.00 11.18 25.72
N ASP A 569 12.68 12.27 25.38
CA ASP A 569 14.12 12.25 25.13
C ASP A 569 14.89 12.24 26.47
N ASN A 570 14.76 11.16 27.24
CA ASN A 570 15.29 11.05 28.59
C ASN A 570 15.99 9.70 28.83
N ARG A 571 17.18 9.75 29.43
CA ARG A 571 18.01 8.56 29.71
C ARG A 571 17.40 7.59 30.72
N ARG A 572 16.36 8.00 31.44
CA ARG A 572 15.62 7.15 32.40
C ARG A 572 14.38 6.52 31.78
N ASP A 573 13.96 6.98 30.61
CA ASP A 573 12.76 6.47 29.96
C ASP A 573 13.09 5.24 29.12
N TYR A 574 12.95 4.05 29.71
CA TYR A 574 13.11 2.80 28.98
C TYR A 574 11.95 2.52 28.03
N ALA A 575 10.71 2.76 28.45
CA ALA A 575 9.50 2.40 27.70
C ALA A 575 9.43 3.06 26.32
N THR A 576 9.92 4.30 26.19
CA THR A 576 9.88 5.02 24.90
C THR A 576 11.25 5.35 24.32
N ASN A 577 12.33 5.28 25.09
CA ASN A 577 13.65 5.77 24.67
C ASN A 577 14.82 4.85 25.00
N GLU A 578 14.55 3.59 25.35
CA GLU A 578 15.56 2.54 25.27
C GLU A 578 15.99 2.30 23.82
N VAL A 579 17.18 1.73 23.65
CA VAL A 579 17.73 1.36 22.35
C VAL A 579 18.11 -0.11 22.42
N THR A 580 17.49 -0.92 21.57
CA THR A 580 17.58 -2.38 21.60
C THR A 580 18.23 -2.91 20.33
N ILE A 581 18.88 -4.07 20.39
CA ILE A 581 19.44 -4.70 19.18
C ILE A 581 18.35 -5.09 18.16
N THR A 582 17.14 -5.42 18.61
CA THR A 582 16.01 -5.78 17.75
C THR A 582 15.44 -4.57 17.03
N GLY A 583 15.17 -3.47 17.75
CA GLY A 583 14.72 -2.20 17.17
C GLY A 583 15.74 -1.65 16.17
N ASN A 584 17.03 -1.72 16.50
CA ASN A 584 18.11 -1.33 15.61
C ASN A 584 18.22 -2.20 14.35
N ALA A 585 18.00 -3.52 14.46
CA ALA A 585 18.00 -4.41 13.30
C ALA A 585 16.81 -4.14 12.37
N ALA A 586 15.62 -3.89 12.94
CA ALA A 586 14.43 -3.52 12.17
C ALA A 586 14.62 -2.19 11.44
N GLY A 587 15.14 -1.16 12.13
CA GLY A 587 15.46 0.13 11.53
C GLY A 587 16.52 0.04 10.43
N MET A 588 17.56 -0.77 10.65
CA MET A 588 18.59 -1.08 9.64
C MET A 588 17.97 -1.76 8.40
N ALA A 589 17.12 -2.77 8.59
CA ALA A 589 16.46 -3.47 7.49
C ALA A 589 15.54 -2.53 6.70
N MET A 590 14.74 -1.71 7.39
CA MET A 590 13.92 -0.68 6.74
C MET A 590 14.80 0.28 5.94
N ALA A 591 15.89 0.79 6.52
CA ALA A 591 16.81 1.69 5.82
C ALA A 591 17.41 1.05 4.56
N ALA A 592 17.81 -0.23 4.62
CA ALA A 592 18.36 -0.96 3.49
C ALA A 592 17.32 -1.17 2.38
N PHE A 593 16.11 -1.64 2.73
CA PHE A 593 15.04 -1.86 1.77
C PHE A 593 14.53 -0.55 1.14
N MET A 594 14.37 0.50 1.96
CA MET A 594 14.01 1.84 1.48
C MET A 594 15.12 2.47 0.66
N GLY A 595 16.39 2.20 0.97
CA GLY A 595 17.58 2.73 0.31
C GLY A 595 17.90 2.07 -1.02
N GLY A 596 17.55 0.79 -1.21
CA GLY A 596 17.72 0.05 -2.46
C GLY A 596 17.12 0.77 -3.67
N SER A 597 17.56 0.39 -4.87
CA SER A 597 17.01 0.91 -6.13
C SER A 597 15.58 0.39 -6.31
N TYR A 598 14.62 1.03 -5.64
CA TYR A 598 13.21 0.86 -5.92
C TYR A 598 12.97 1.47 -7.30
N THR A 599 13.16 0.66 -8.33
CA THR A 599 12.61 0.96 -9.65
C THR A 599 11.15 0.53 -9.54
N PRO A 600 10.18 1.46 -9.49
CA PRO A 600 8.80 1.03 -9.62
C PRO A 600 8.70 0.18 -10.89
N ALA A 601 7.96 -0.92 -10.88
CA ALA A 601 7.68 -1.61 -12.13
C ALA A 601 6.67 -0.78 -12.93
N ALA A 602 6.81 -0.75 -14.26
CA ALA A 602 5.73 -0.27 -15.10
C ALA A 602 4.46 -1.08 -14.77
N PRO A 603 3.27 -0.46 -14.75
CA PRO A 603 2.05 -1.16 -14.34
C PRO A 603 1.74 -2.36 -15.25
N ALA A 604 0.90 -3.28 -14.78
CA ALA A 604 0.35 -4.32 -15.64
C ALA A 604 -0.58 -3.73 -16.71
N VAL A 605 -0.73 -4.44 -17.84
CA VAL A 605 -1.67 -4.07 -18.90
C VAL A 605 -3.10 -4.08 -18.33
N PRO A 606 -3.90 -3.00 -18.47
CA PRO A 606 -5.25 -2.98 -17.94
C PRO A 606 -6.14 -4.05 -18.58
N ALA A 607 -6.89 -4.77 -17.74
CA ALA A 607 -7.84 -5.81 -18.17
C ALA A 607 -9.26 -5.25 -18.31
N GLY A 608 -10.14 -6.01 -18.97
CA GLY A 608 -11.56 -5.69 -19.06
C GLY A 608 -11.89 -4.46 -19.93
N LEU A 609 -11.03 -4.11 -20.89
CA LEU A 609 -11.33 -3.03 -21.84
C LEU A 609 -12.59 -3.37 -22.64
N THR A 610 -13.57 -2.48 -22.61
CA THR A 610 -14.84 -2.57 -23.34
C THR A 610 -15.15 -1.23 -24.01
N ALA A 611 -15.81 -1.29 -25.17
CA ALA A 611 -16.33 -0.13 -25.88
C ALA A 611 -17.78 -0.40 -26.32
N THR A 612 -18.70 0.54 -26.08
CA THR A 612 -20.13 0.37 -26.38
C THR A 612 -20.70 1.65 -26.94
N ALA A 613 -21.46 1.55 -28.03
CA ALA A 613 -22.16 2.68 -28.63
C ALA A 613 -23.20 3.23 -27.64
N ALA A 614 -23.12 4.54 -27.37
CA ALA A 614 -24.08 5.25 -26.51
C ALA A 614 -25.05 6.11 -27.33
N GLY A 615 -24.88 6.18 -28.65
CA GLY A 615 -25.73 6.93 -29.57
C GLY A 615 -25.11 7.09 -30.96
N PRO A 616 -25.70 7.93 -31.83
CA PRO A 616 -25.24 8.13 -33.20
C PRO A 616 -23.94 8.92 -33.33
N SER A 617 -23.46 9.54 -32.24
CA SER A 617 -22.23 10.34 -32.22
C SER A 617 -21.39 10.13 -30.96
N GLN A 618 -21.62 9.02 -30.23
CA GLN A 618 -20.92 8.72 -28.98
C GLN A 618 -20.65 7.23 -28.75
N ILE A 619 -19.46 6.92 -28.24
CA ILE A 619 -19.07 5.61 -27.71
C ILE A 619 -18.55 5.79 -26.28
N ASN A 620 -18.98 4.93 -25.35
CA ASN A 620 -18.45 4.85 -23.99
C ASN A 620 -17.42 3.72 -23.91
N VAL A 621 -16.26 4.00 -23.32
CA VAL A 621 -15.13 3.08 -23.17
C VAL A 621 -14.82 2.90 -21.69
N SER A 622 -14.59 1.67 -21.24
CA SER A 622 -14.23 1.42 -19.83
C SER A 622 -13.25 0.26 -19.69
N TRP A 623 -12.48 0.27 -18.62
CA TRP A 623 -11.52 -0.78 -18.24
C TRP A 623 -11.38 -0.86 -16.72
N ASN A 624 -10.84 -1.99 -16.23
CA ASN A 624 -10.54 -2.19 -14.81
C ASN A 624 -9.28 -1.42 -14.41
N SER A 625 -9.22 -0.98 -13.15
CA SER A 625 -8.00 -0.37 -12.60
C SER A 625 -6.84 -1.38 -12.61
N ALA A 626 -5.67 -0.96 -13.09
CA ALA A 626 -4.44 -1.75 -13.05
C ALA A 626 -3.63 -1.43 -11.79
N ALA A 627 -3.11 -2.47 -11.12
CA ALA A 627 -2.24 -2.31 -9.96
C ALA A 627 -0.97 -1.51 -10.33
N GLY A 628 -0.59 -0.56 -9.48
CA GLY A 628 0.59 0.28 -9.72
C GLY A 628 0.36 1.47 -10.66
N ALA A 629 -0.83 1.61 -11.27
CA ALA A 629 -1.13 2.70 -12.17
C ALA A 629 -1.45 4.01 -11.42
N THR A 630 -0.78 5.11 -11.80
CA THR A 630 -1.11 6.47 -11.36
C THR A 630 -1.80 7.28 -12.45
N GLY A 631 -1.99 6.68 -13.64
CA GLY A 631 -2.75 7.24 -14.76
C GLY A 631 -2.89 6.23 -15.89
N TYR A 632 -3.65 6.59 -16.92
CA TYR A 632 -3.84 5.76 -18.12
C TYR A 632 -3.66 6.60 -19.38
N ASP A 633 -3.19 5.96 -20.45
CA ASP A 633 -3.30 6.49 -21.80
C ASP A 633 -4.32 5.64 -22.56
N LEU A 634 -5.12 6.28 -23.40
CA LEU A 634 -6.07 5.65 -24.31
C LEU A 634 -5.67 5.95 -25.75
N GLU A 635 -5.44 4.93 -26.57
CA GLU A 635 -5.27 5.07 -28.02
C GLU A 635 -6.65 4.99 -28.66
N VAL A 636 -7.00 6.00 -29.46
CA VAL A 636 -8.25 6.14 -30.20
C VAL A 636 -7.91 6.30 -31.68
N ASP A 637 -8.28 5.32 -32.50
CA ASP A 637 -8.00 5.30 -33.95
C ASP A 637 -6.53 5.61 -34.30
N GLY A 638 -5.60 5.07 -33.51
CA GLY A 638 -4.16 5.27 -33.66
C GLY A 638 -3.61 6.55 -33.03
N THR A 639 -4.45 7.41 -32.44
CA THR A 639 -4.04 8.62 -31.72
C THR A 639 -4.06 8.39 -30.21
N THR A 640 -2.94 8.65 -29.53
CA THR A 640 -2.85 8.50 -28.08
C THR A 640 -3.36 9.75 -27.34
N ILE A 641 -4.26 9.55 -26.39
CA ILE A 641 -4.75 10.53 -25.42
C ILE A 641 -4.21 10.16 -24.04
N SER A 642 -3.56 11.09 -23.36
CA SER A 642 -2.93 10.82 -22.06
C SER A 642 -3.76 11.27 -20.86
N ASN A 643 -3.58 10.60 -19.73
CA ASN A 643 -4.22 10.89 -18.43
C ASN A 643 -5.75 10.77 -18.48
N VAL A 644 -6.23 9.70 -19.11
CA VAL A 644 -7.66 9.44 -19.26
C VAL A 644 -8.19 8.65 -18.06
N THR A 645 -9.43 8.92 -17.66
CA THR A 645 -10.16 8.20 -16.61
C THR A 645 -11.12 7.17 -17.21
N SER A 646 -11.35 6.08 -16.48
CA SER A 646 -12.38 5.07 -16.79
C SER A 646 -13.63 5.35 -15.95
N PRO A 647 -14.85 5.43 -16.54
CA PRO A 647 -15.13 5.35 -17.97
C PRO A 647 -14.76 6.63 -18.73
N TYR A 648 -14.47 6.49 -20.03
CA TYR A 648 -14.21 7.56 -20.98
C TYR A 648 -15.36 7.70 -21.99
N SER A 649 -15.84 8.94 -22.21
CA SER A 649 -16.89 9.24 -23.18
C SER A 649 -16.30 9.86 -24.44
N HIS A 650 -16.30 9.12 -25.55
CA HIS A 650 -15.83 9.59 -26.85
C HIS A 650 -17.02 10.16 -27.64
N THR A 651 -17.16 11.48 -27.65
CA THR A 651 -18.28 12.22 -28.27
C THR A 651 -17.89 12.90 -29.57
N GLY A 652 -18.87 13.36 -30.36
CA GLY A 652 -18.63 14.12 -31.59
C GLY A 652 -18.27 13.25 -32.79
N LEU A 653 -18.61 11.96 -32.70
CA LEU A 653 -18.30 10.96 -33.72
C LEU A 653 -19.26 11.08 -34.91
N THR A 654 -18.76 10.68 -36.08
CA THR A 654 -19.56 10.61 -37.30
C THR A 654 -20.60 9.49 -37.20
N LEU A 655 -21.75 9.69 -37.81
CA LEU A 655 -22.80 8.68 -37.85
C LEU A 655 -22.31 7.38 -38.51
N GLY A 656 -22.56 6.24 -37.86
CA GLY A 656 -22.24 4.91 -38.38
C GLY A 656 -20.74 4.63 -38.51
N SER A 657 -19.86 5.45 -37.92
CA SER A 657 -18.42 5.21 -37.96
C SER A 657 -17.96 4.23 -36.89
N THR A 658 -16.99 3.38 -37.25
CA THR A 658 -16.34 2.43 -36.36
C THR A 658 -15.06 3.04 -35.80
N HIS A 659 -14.88 2.94 -34.49
CA HIS A 659 -13.71 3.45 -33.77
C HIS A 659 -13.03 2.33 -32.99
N SER A 660 -11.70 2.36 -32.92
CA SER A 660 -10.87 1.37 -32.23
C SER A 660 -10.15 1.98 -31.03
N TYR A 661 -10.06 1.18 -29.95
CA TYR A 661 -9.53 1.59 -28.65
C TYR A 661 -8.51 0.59 -28.11
N LYS A 662 -7.39 1.11 -27.59
CA LYS A 662 -6.47 0.36 -26.70
C LYS A 662 -6.19 1.19 -25.47
N VAL A 663 -5.93 0.54 -24.34
CA VAL A 663 -5.55 1.22 -23.10
C VAL A 663 -4.21 0.70 -22.59
N ARG A 664 -3.42 1.58 -21.99
CA ARG A 664 -2.25 1.20 -21.19
C ARG A 664 -2.25 1.98 -19.87
N ALA A 665 -1.74 1.35 -18.82
CA ALA A 665 -1.53 2.00 -17.55
C ALA A 665 -0.13 2.62 -17.49
N LYS A 666 0.04 3.67 -16.69
CA LYS A 666 1.34 4.32 -16.47
C LYS A 666 1.56 4.72 -15.03
N ASN A 667 2.82 4.81 -14.65
CA ASN A 667 3.28 5.41 -13.41
C ASN A 667 4.63 6.12 -13.63
N SER A 668 5.28 6.53 -12.54
CA SER A 668 6.59 7.18 -12.56
C SER A 668 7.72 6.31 -13.15
N ALA A 669 7.53 4.99 -13.29
CA ALA A 669 8.50 4.08 -13.88
C ALA A 669 8.26 3.75 -15.36
N GLY A 670 7.15 4.20 -15.94
CA GLY A 670 6.83 3.98 -17.35
C GLY A 670 5.43 3.46 -17.57
N SER A 671 5.16 3.03 -18.80
CA SER A 671 3.85 2.55 -19.22
C SER A 671 3.87 1.04 -19.45
N SER A 672 2.74 0.40 -19.18
CA SER A 672 2.49 -0.98 -19.60
C SER A 672 2.51 -1.09 -21.13
N ALA A 673 2.56 -2.32 -21.64
CA ALA A 673 2.15 -2.57 -23.03
C ALA A 673 0.69 -2.14 -23.24
N TRP A 674 0.30 -1.91 -24.49
CA TRP A 674 -1.09 -1.67 -24.86
C TRP A 674 -1.93 -2.94 -24.69
N SER A 675 -3.18 -2.79 -24.25
CA SER A 675 -4.18 -3.87 -24.26
C SER A 675 -4.44 -4.37 -25.68
N THR A 676 -5.12 -5.52 -25.77
CA THR A 676 -5.78 -5.89 -27.03
C THR A 676 -6.78 -4.81 -27.42
N ALA A 677 -6.87 -4.54 -28.72
CA ALA A 677 -7.79 -3.54 -29.23
C ALA A 677 -9.24 -4.04 -29.13
N VAL A 678 -10.15 -3.13 -28.81
CA VAL A 678 -11.60 -3.33 -28.98
C VAL A 678 -12.15 -2.25 -29.91
N SER A 679 -13.26 -2.53 -30.57
CA SER A 679 -13.89 -1.55 -31.47
C SER A 679 -15.39 -1.49 -31.22
N ALA A 680 -15.98 -0.32 -31.48
CA ALA A 680 -17.41 -0.10 -31.47
C ALA A 680 -17.82 0.83 -32.61
N THR A 681 -19.04 0.68 -33.09
CA THR A 681 -19.63 1.49 -34.17
C THR A 681 -20.76 2.33 -33.60
N THR A 682 -20.75 3.64 -33.82
CA THR A 682 -21.87 4.51 -33.41
C THR A 682 -23.17 4.05 -34.04
N SER A 683 -24.29 4.13 -33.31
CA SER A 683 -25.59 3.67 -33.79
C SER A 683 -26.06 4.44 -35.03
N ALA A 684 -26.85 3.81 -35.90
CA ALA A 684 -27.58 4.55 -36.94
C ALA A 684 -28.67 5.43 -36.30
N VAL A 685 -28.99 6.57 -36.91
CA VAL A 685 -30.17 7.37 -36.52
C VAL A 685 -31.40 6.68 -37.11
N PRO A 686 -32.47 6.43 -36.32
CA PRO A 686 -33.73 5.95 -36.86
C PRO A 686 -34.24 6.91 -37.93
N VAL A 687 -34.51 6.40 -39.14
CA VAL A 687 -35.09 7.19 -40.23
C VAL A 687 -36.59 6.93 -40.29
N ASP A 688 -37.41 8.00 -40.20
CA ASP A 688 -38.85 7.94 -40.40
C ASP A 688 -39.16 8.07 -41.90
N TYR A 689 -39.66 7.00 -42.49
CA TYR A 689 -40.19 7.01 -43.86
C TYR A 689 -41.67 7.40 -43.83
N PRO A 690 -42.09 8.47 -44.52
CA PRO A 690 -43.50 8.82 -44.62
C PRO A 690 -44.25 7.80 -45.48
N ALA A 691 -45.55 7.64 -45.24
CA ALA A 691 -46.40 6.83 -46.11
C ALA A 691 -46.36 7.38 -47.55
N SER A 692 -45.95 6.52 -48.48
CA SER A 692 -45.93 6.78 -49.91
C SER A 692 -47.33 6.70 -50.54
N ALA A 693 -48.21 5.92 -49.92
CA ALA A 693 -49.62 5.77 -50.25
C ALA A 693 -50.38 5.22 -49.03
N ASP A 694 -51.62 5.64 -48.78
CA ASP A 694 -52.57 5.01 -47.88
C ASP A 694 -54.01 5.14 -48.39
N ALA A 695 -54.90 4.27 -47.91
CA ALA A 695 -56.33 4.33 -48.18
C ALA A 695 -57.07 3.44 -47.19
N TYR A 696 -58.39 3.65 -47.07
CA TYR A 696 -59.27 2.59 -46.59
C TYR A 696 -60.27 2.17 -47.66
N VAL A 697 -60.83 0.98 -47.50
CA VAL A 697 -61.86 0.42 -48.38
C VAL A 697 -63.08 0.05 -47.56
N ARG A 698 -64.26 0.06 -48.19
CA ARG A 698 -65.54 -0.24 -47.52
C ARG A 698 -66.40 -1.17 -48.36
N ASP A 699 -66.96 -2.20 -47.73
CA ASP A 699 -67.79 -3.20 -48.41
C ASP A 699 -69.22 -2.70 -48.74
N GLY A 700 -70.04 -3.60 -49.29
CA GLY A 700 -71.45 -3.34 -49.62
C GLY A 700 -71.62 -2.30 -50.73
N THR A 701 -72.59 -1.40 -50.61
CA THR A 701 -72.90 -0.40 -51.66
C THR A 701 -71.74 0.57 -51.94
N TYR A 702 -70.75 0.64 -51.04
CA TYR A 702 -69.56 1.47 -51.19
C TYR A 702 -68.37 0.72 -51.79
N SER A 703 -68.56 -0.52 -52.26
CA SER A 703 -67.46 -1.40 -52.66
C SER A 703 -66.58 -0.85 -53.77
N ALA A 704 -67.15 -0.05 -54.67
CA ALA A 704 -66.46 0.61 -55.76
C ALA A 704 -65.97 2.04 -55.42
N THR A 705 -66.14 2.52 -54.18
CA THR A 705 -65.71 3.86 -53.76
C THR A 705 -64.25 3.84 -53.32
N ASN A 706 -63.46 4.80 -53.81
CA ASN A 706 -62.09 5.04 -53.37
C ASN A 706 -62.05 6.09 -52.26
N TYR A 707 -61.21 5.86 -51.24
CA TYR A 707 -61.02 6.77 -50.12
C TYR A 707 -59.56 7.20 -49.92
N GLY A 708 -58.69 7.03 -50.93
CA GLY A 708 -57.26 7.38 -50.84
C GLY A 708 -56.95 8.88 -50.87
N THR A 709 -57.94 9.75 -50.66
CA THR A 709 -57.73 11.19 -50.43
C THR A 709 -58.37 11.66 -49.13
N ALA A 710 -58.93 10.72 -48.35
CA ALA A 710 -59.47 11.02 -47.03
C ALA A 710 -58.34 11.42 -46.08
N THR A 711 -58.61 12.30 -45.12
CA THR A 711 -57.63 12.71 -44.10
C THR A 711 -57.51 11.69 -42.95
N THR A 712 -58.31 10.62 -43.00
CA THR A 712 -58.29 9.50 -42.06
C THR A 712 -58.41 8.16 -42.78
N ILE A 713 -57.85 7.13 -42.15
CA ILE A 713 -57.97 5.73 -42.51
C ILE A 713 -58.94 5.09 -41.52
N ASP A 714 -60.17 4.85 -41.95
CA ASP A 714 -61.19 4.23 -41.10
C ASP A 714 -61.08 2.70 -41.15
N VAL A 715 -61.07 2.06 -39.98
CA VAL A 715 -61.00 0.61 -39.82
C VAL A 715 -62.15 0.15 -38.91
N LYS A 716 -62.92 -0.84 -39.38
CA LYS A 716 -64.12 -1.33 -38.70
C LYS A 716 -64.42 -2.77 -39.08
N GLY A 717 -64.72 -3.61 -38.09
CA GLY A 717 -65.28 -4.95 -38.27
C GLY A 717 -66.75 -4.96 -37.84
N ASP A 718 -67.64 -5.45 -38.70
CA ASP A 718 -69.08 -5.42 -38.47
C ASP A 718 -69.75 -6.70 -39.03
N PRO A 719 -70.70 -7.29 -38.30
CA PRO A 719 -71.43 -8.45 -38.80
C PRO A 719 -72.31 -8.10 -40.02
N ASP A 720 -72.73 -6.85 -40.15
CA ASP A 720 -73.58 -6.41 -41.26
C ASP A 720 -72.74 -5.99 -42.48
N ALA A 721 -73.09 -6.54 -43.63
CA ALA A 721 -72.46 -6.16 -44.90
C ALA A 721 -72.68 -4.67 -45.21
N GLY A 722 -71.63 -3.98 -45.63
CA GLY A 722 -71.65 -2.54 -45.93
C GLY A 722 -71.05 -1.65 -44.85
N TYR A 723 -70.62 -2.22 -43.72
CA TYR A 723 -69.99 -1.49 -42.61
C TYR A 723 -68.55 -1.90 -42.33
N ASN A 724 -68.01 -2.92 -43.01
CA ASN A 724 -66.64 -3.35 -42.84
C ASN A 724 -65.68 -2.39 -43.53
N ARG A 725 -64.61 -2.00 -42.84
CA ARG A 725 -63.55 -1.13 -43.36
C ARG A 725 -62.17 -1.67 -43.03
N LYS A 726 -61.29 -1.66 -44.02
CA LYS A 726 -59.88 -2.09 -43.89
C LYS A 726 -58.97 -0.96 -44.35
N GLY A 727 -57.92 -0.71 -43.59
CA GLY A 727 -56.90 0.29 -43.91
C GLY A 727 -55.70 -0.33 -44.61
N PHE A 728 -55.06 0.42 -45.50
CA PHE A 728 -53.85 0.04 -46.22
C PHE A 728 -52.85 1.20 -46.15
N ILE A 729 -51.58 0.91 -45.86
CA ILE A 729 -50.50 1.91 -45.76
C ILE A 729 -49.25 1.34 -46.41
N LYS A 730 -48.63 2.07 -47.34
CA LYS A 730 -47.44 1.66 -48.09
C LYS A 730 -46.29 2.62 -47.89
N PHE A 731 -45.08 2.09 -47.69
CA PHE A 731 -43.83 2.84 -47.55
C PHE A 731 -42.83 2.44 -48.63
N ASP A 732 -42.02 3.39 -49.08
CA ASP A 732 -40.97 3.19 -50.09
C ASP A 732 -39.59 3.30 -49.45
N LEU A 733 -38.86 2.18 -49.40
CA LEU A 733 -37.50 2.09 -48.85
C LEU A 733 -36.43 1.95 -49.95
N THR A 734 -36.77 2.16 -51.23
CA THR A 734 -35.85 1.95 -52.36
C THR A 734 -34.57 2.79 -52.26
N GLY A 735 -34.66 3.99 -51.68
CA GLY A 735 -33.52 4.87 -51.40
C GLY A 735 -32.61 4.40 -50.26
N ARG A 736 -32.96 3.34 -49.52
CA ARG A 736 -32.18 2.82 -48.40
C ARG A 736 -31.10 1.83 -48.88
N ALA A 737 -29.86 2.10 -48.51
CA ALA A 737 -28.74 1.20 -48.76
C ALA A 737 -28.84 -0.08 -47.90
N GLY A 738 -28.24 -1.18 -48.41
CA GLY A 738 -28.25 -2.48 -47.74
C GLY A 738 -29.44 -3.37 -48.11
N THR A 739 -29.40 -4.61 -47.61
CA THR A 739 -30.39 -5.68 -47.84
C THR A 739 -31.11 -6.10 -46.56
N SER A 740 -30.85 -5.43 -45.43
CA SER A 740 -31.50 -5.68 -44.13
C SER A 740 -31.47 -4.43 -43.24
N VAL A 741 -32.24 -4.46 -42.16
CA VAL A 741 -32.40 -3.40 -41.15
C VAL A 741 -32.26 -4.02 -39.75
N ALA A 742 -31.73 -3.26 -38.80
CA ALA A 742 -31.53 -3.73 -37.43
C ALA A 742 -32.84 -3.77 -36.65
N SER A 743 -33.72 -2.79 -36.88
CA SER A 743 -35.10 -2.78 -36.38
C SER A 743 -36.00 -1.92 -37.25
N ALA A 744 -37.29 -2.21 -37.30
CA ALA A 744 -38.30 -1.35 -37.92
C ALA A 744 -39.59 -1.32 -37.11
N ALA A 745 -40.21 -0.15 -37.02
CA ALA A 745 -41.45 0.07 -36.26
C ALA A 745 -42.47 0.87 -37.07
N LEU A 746 -43.68 0.33 -37.23
CA LEU A 746 -44.81 1.04 -37.83
C LEU A 746 -45.47 1.92 -36.78
N LYS A 747 -45.57 3.22 -37.05
CA LYS A 747 -46.23 4.22 -36.20
C LYS A 747 -47.51 4.71 -36.86
N ILE A 748 -48.64 4.52 -36.19
CA ILE A 748 -49.95 5.00 -36.61
C ILE A 748 -50.58 5.82 -35.49
N TYR A 749 -51.23 6.94 -35.84
CA TYR A 749 -51.91 7.79 -34.88
C TYR A 749 -53.41 7.56 -34.95
N CYS A 750 -54.02 7.10 -33.85
CA CYS A 750 -55.47 7.03 -33.74
C CYS A 750 -56.01 8.43 -33.43
N ASN A 751 -56.89 8.95 -34.30
CA ASN A 751 -57.59 10.21 -34.10
C ASN A 751 -58.82 10.04 -33.21
N ALA A 752 -59.56 8.95 -33.41
CA ALA A 752 -60.76 8.63 -32.65
C ALA A 752 -61.01 7.12 -32.62
N ALA A 753 -61.50 6.62 -31.49
CA ALA A 753 -61.93 5.24 -31.29
C ALA A 753 -63.31 5.22 -30.61
N SER A 754 -64.27 4.46 -31.16
CA SER A 754 -65.60 4.36 -30.54
C SER A 754 -65.64 3.40 -29.35
N ALA A 755 -64.68 2.47 -29.26
CA ALA A 755 -64.47 1.55 -28.15
C ALA A 755 -63.04 0.97 -28.23
N ALA A 756 -62.53 0.43 -27.12
CA ALA A 756 -61.27 -0.28 -27.11
C ALA A 756 -61.33 -1.53 -28.02
N THR A 757 -60.50 -1.55 -29.05
CA THR A 757 -60.62 -2.51 -30.15
C THR A 757 -59.24 -2.99 -30.60
N PRO A 758 -59.00 -4.31 -30.63
CA PRO A 758 -57.77 -4.88 -31.19
C PRO A 758 -57.76 -4.74 -32.72
N VAL A 759 -56.69 -4.17 -33.24
CA VAL A 759 -56.44 -4.07 -34.69
C VAL A 759 -55.34 -5.04 -35.09
N LYS A 760 -55.69 -5.96 -35.98
CA LYS A 760 -54.74 -6.89 -36.58
C LYS A 760 -53.97 -6.19 -37.69
N ILE A 761 -52.65 -6.30 -37.64
CA ILE A 761 -51.73 -5.76 -38.64
C ILE A 761 -51.16 -6.92 -39.45
N TYR A 762 -51.29 -6.84 -40.76
CA TYR A 762 -50.70 -7.77 -41.71
C TYR A 762 -49.71 -7.05 -42.60
N GLY A 763 -48.61 -7.72 -42.95
CA GLY A 763 -47.76 -7.34 -44.07
C GLY A 763 -48.24 -8.04 -45.34
N LEU A 764 -48.26 -7.35 -46.47
CA LEU A 764 -48.66 -7.93 -47.76
C LEU A 764 -47.41 -8.23 -48.58
N SER A 765 -47.19 -9.49 -48.96
CA SER A 765 -46.05 -9.87 -49.83
C SER A 765 -46.48 -9.89 -51.29
N GLY A 766 -45.72 -9.22 -52.17
CA GLY A 766 -45.88 -9.33 -53.64
C GLY A 766 -47.05 -8.54 -54.24
N THR A 767 -47.67 -7.61 -53.49
CA THR A 767 -48.86 -6.86 -53.93
C THR A 767 -48.77 -5.35 -53.62
N ASP A 768 -47.67 -4.71 -54.04
CA ASP A 768 -47.46 -3.26 -53.87
C ASP A 768 -47.99 -2.41 -55.04
N SER A 769 -48.68 -3.05 -55.99
CA SER A 769 -49.19 -2.46 -57.24
C SER A 769 -50.46 -1.64 -57.09
N TRP A 770 -51.10 -1.64 -55.91
CA TRP A 770 -52.31 -0.86 -55.68
C TRP A 770 -52.03 0.65 -55.74
N ILE A 771 -52.99 1.38 -56.32
CA ILE A 771 -52.92 2.83 -56.54
C ILE A 771 -53.84 3.52 -55.53
N GLU A 772 -53.34 4.55 -54.87
CA GLU A 772 -54.07 5.24 -53.79
C GLU A 772 -55.31 5.99 -54.29
N SER A 773 -55.19 6.79 -55.34
CA SER A 773 -56.29 7.58 -55.90
C SER A 773 -56.20 7.72 -57.42
N GLY A 774 -57.30 8.10 -58.07
CA GLY A 774 -57.38 8.25 -59.53
C GLY A 774 -57.90 7.01 -60.27
N SER A 775 -57.61 6.89 -61.56
CA SER A 775 -58.09 5.75 -62.37
C SER A 775 -57.43 4.44 -61.93
N GLY A 776 -58.24 3.40 -61.67
CA GLY A 776 -57.75 2.11 -61.19
C GLY A 776 -57.33 2.10 -59.71
N SER A 777 -57.72 3.13 -58.94
CA SER A 777 -57.42 3.22 -57.51
C SER A 777 -58.03 2.08 -56.69
N ILE A 778 -57.47 1.87 -55.50
CA ILE A 778 -57.95 0.86 -54.56
C ILE A 778 -59.40 1.13 -54.12
N THR A 779 -60.21 0.09 -54.16
CA THR A 779 -61.59 0.01 -53.70
C THR A 779 -61.76 -1.33 -52.99
N TRP A 780 -62.91 -1.60 -52.38
CA TRP A 780 -63.14 -2.91 -51.78
C TRP A 780 -63.06 -4.04 -52.81
N ASP A 781 -63.53 -3.79 -54.03
CA ASP A 781 -63.64 -4.79 -55.11
C ASP A 781 -62.29 -5.19 -55.72
N ASN A 782 -61.27 -4.33 -55.62
CA ASN A 782 -59.94 -4.58 -56.19
C ASN A 782 -58.80 -4.53 -55.15
N GLN A 783 -59.11 -4.44 -53.86
CA GLN A 783 -58.12 -4.41 -52.79
C GLN A 783 -57.18 -5.62 -52.86
N PRO A 784 -55.92 -5.49 -52.42
CA PRO A 784 -55.01 -6.63 -52.29
C PRO A 784 -55.64 -7.80 -51.50
N GLY A 785 -55.53 -9.00 -52.06
CA GLY A 785 -56.15 -10.22 -51.52
C GLY A 785 -55.54 -10.71 -50.20
N SER A 786 -56.27 -11.57 -49.49
CA SER A 786 -55.87 -12.14 -48.20
C SER A 786 -54.94 -13.35 -48.28
N THR A 787 -54.74 -13.93 -49.47
CA THR A 787 -53.96 -15.16 -49.69
C THR A 787 -52.46 -14.99 -49.46
N ASP A 788 -51.93 -13.77 -49.50
CA ASP A 788 -50.50 -13.44 -49.33
C ASP A 788 -50.23 -12.50 -48.14
N ALA A 789 -51.16 -12.44 -47.17
CA ALA A 789 -51.05 -11.58 -46.01
C ALA A 789 -50.35 -12.30 -44.83
N VAL A 790 -49.20 -11.79 -44.40
CA VAL A 790 -48.44 -12.28 -43.24
C VAL A 790 -48.93 -11.56 -41.98
N SER A 791 -49.48 -12.28 -41.00
CA SER A 791 -49.86 -11.70 -39.70
C SER A 791 -48.61 -11.22 -38.94
N ILE A 792 -48.51 -9.91 -38.68
CA ILE A 792 -47.41 -9.32 -37.89
C ILE A 792 -47.75 -9.34 -36.41
N GLY A 793 -48.96 -8.90 -36.06
CA GLY A 793 -49.39 -8.81 -34.67
C GLY A 793 -50.69 -8.02 -34.50
N THR A 794 -51.02 -7.72 -33.26
CA THR A 794 -52.24 -6.99 -32.89
C THR A 794 -51.85 -5.77 -32.07
N VAL A 795 -52.51 -4.63 -32.34
CA VAL A 795 -52.39 -3.39 -31.56
C VAL A 795 -53.73 -3.14 -30.87
N ASP A 796 -53.73 -3.07 -29.54
CA ASP A 796 -54.93 -2.75 -28.76
C ASP A 796 -55.14 -1.23 -28.72
N VAL A 797 -56.09 -0.74 -29.52
CA VAL A 797 -56.36 0.70 -29.66
C VAL A 797 -57.53 1.09 -28.77
N SER A 798 -57.29 1.96 -27.79
CA SER A 798 -58.28 2.32 -26.76
C SER A 798 -58.65 3.79 -26.71
N ALA A 799 -57.77 4.68 -27.18
CA ALA A 799 -57.97 6.13 -27.20
C ALA A 799 -57.13 6.81 -28.31
N ALA A 800 -57.33 8.11 -28.49
CA ALA A 800 -56.51 8.91 -29.40
C ALA A 800 -55.04 8.94 -28.94
N GLY A 801 -54.10 8.79 -29.88
CA GLY A 801 -52.68 8.73 -29.56
C GLY A 801 -51.85 7.91 -30.55
N TRP A 802 -50.53 7.88 -30.31
CA TRP A 802 -49.59 7.07 -31.07
C TRP A 802 -49.64 5.61 -30.65
N TYR A 803 -49.70 4.74 -31.64
CA TYR A 803 -49.51 3.31 -31.47
C TYR A 803 -48.37 2.85 -32.36
N THR A 804 -47.55 1.95 -31.82
CA THR A 804 -46.34 1.45 -32.48
C THR A 804 -46.31 -0.07 -32.38
N ILE A 805 -45.89 -0.73 -33.46
CA ILE A 805 -45.68 -2.18 -33.49
C ILE A 805 -44.36 -2.49 -34.19
N ASP A 806 -43.63 -3.48 -33.66
CA ASP A 806 -42.42 -4.01 -34.29
C ASP A 806 -42.79 -4.74 -35.59
N VAL A 807 -42.20 -4.28 -36.69
CA VAL A 807 -42.40 -4.82 -38.04
C VAL A 807 -41.08 -5.31 -38.65
N THR A 808 -40.02 -5.43 -37.85
CA THR A 808 -38.63 -5.71 -38.28
C THR A 808 -38.54 -6.92 -39.19
N SER A 809 -39.15 -8.05 -38.80
CA SER A 809 -39.08 -9.30 -39.57
C SER A 809 -39.73 -9.18 -40.95
N TYR A 810 -40.88 -8.50 -41.04
CA TYR A 810 -41.56 -8.28 -42.32
C TYR A 810 -40.83 -7.26 -43.19
N VAL A 811 -40.35 -6.15 -42.61
CA VAL A 811 -39.53 -5.18 -43.35
C VAL A 811 -38.27 -5.84 -43.91
N ASN A 812 -37.57 -6.64 -43.12
CA ASN A 812 -36.42 -7.41 -43.59
C ASN A 812 -36.76 -8.38 -44.72
N SER A 813 -37.97 -8.97 -44.75
CA SER A 813 -38.40 -9.81 -45.88
C SER A 813 -38.62 -9.03 -47.18
N GLN A 814 -38.88 -7.71 -47.10
CA GLN A 814 -39.02 -6.85 -48.27
C GLN A 814 -37.70 -6.17 -48.69
N MET A 815 -36.73 -6.04 -47.78
CA MET A 815 -35.43 -5.41 -48.04
C MET A 815 -34.55 -6.17 -49.05
N SER A 816 -34.81 -7.47 -49.25
CA SER A 816 -34.20 -8.30 -50.30
C SER A 816 -34.96 -8.29 -51.62
N GLY A 817 -36.20 -7.76 -51.63
CA GLY A 817 -37.09 -7.66 -52.78
C GLY A 817 -37.12 -6.26 -53.39
N ASP A 818 -38.33 -5.74 -53.66
CA ASP A 818 -38.54 -4.43 -54.28
C ASP A 818 -38.42 -3.24 -53.31
N LYS A 819 -38.17 -3.53 -52.02
CA LYS A 819 -38.05 -2.56 -50.92
C LYS A 819 -39.31 -1.71 -50.72
N LYS A 820 -40.48 -2.21 -51.11
CA LYS A 820 -41.77 -1.62 -50.77
C LYS A 820 -42.42 -2.42 -49.65
N VAL A 821 -43.08 -1.71 -48.75
CA VAL A 821 -43.64 -2.31 -47.54
C VAL A 821 -45.09 -1.87 -47.44
N THR A 822 -46.03 -2.81 -47.63
CA THR A 822 -47.48 -2.54 -47.52
C THR A 822 -48.07 -3.24 -46.30
N PHE A 823 -48.72 -2.47 -45.44
CA PHE A 823 -49.46 -2.95 -44.29
C PHE A 823 -50.97 -2.88 -44.51
N LYS A 824 -51.68 -3.90 -44.03
CA LYS A 824 -53.15 -3.92 -43.93
C LYS A 824 -53.56 -3.88 -42.46
N LEU A 825 -54.43 -2.94 -42.12
CA LEU A 825 -55.06 -2.77 -40.82
C LEU A 825 -56.49 -3.32 -40.88
N GLN A 826 -56.82 -4.25 -40.01
CA GLN A 826 -58.14 -4.88 -39.99
C GLN A 826 -58.57 -5.20 -38.56
N VAL A 827 -59.81 -4.90 -38.23
CA VAL A 827 -60.45 -5.38 -37.01
C VAL A 827 -61.09 -6.74 -37.32
N GLU A 828 -60.67 -7.80 -36.64
CA GLU A 828 -61.24 -9.16 -36.82
C GLU A 828 -62.51 -9.36 -35.97
N ASN A 829 -62.73 -8.51 -34.96
CA ASN A 829 -63.90 -8.57 -34.11
C ASN A 829 -65.09 -7.84 -34.75
N ASN A 830 -66.12 -8.60 -35.12
CA ASN A 830 -67.36 -8.07 -35.69
C ASN A 830 -68.30 -7.54 -34.59
N ASN A 831 -67.87 -6.50 -33.87
CA ASN A 831 -68.64 -5.86 -32.80
C ASN A 831 -69.14 -4.45 -33.16
N GLY A 832 -68.87 -3.98 -34.38
CA GLY A 832 -69.32 -2.69 -34.89
C GLY A 832 -68.46 -1.49 -34.45
N ALA A 833 -67.38 -1.70 -33.68
CA ALA A 833 -66.49 -0.63 -33.25
C ALA A 833 -65.70 -0.03 -34.43
N SER A 834 -65.64 1.30 -34.48
CA SER A 834 -64.96 2.05 -35.53
C SER A 834 -63.73 2.77 -34.96
N LEU A 835 -62.63 2.68 -35.70
CA LEU A 835 -61.39 3.38 -35.43
C LEU A 835 -61.05 4.27 -36.63
N SER A 836 -60.60 5.49 -36.35
CA SER A 836 -60.12 6.43 -37.38
C SER A 836 -58.66 6.76 -37.10
N PHE A 837 -57.75 6.32 -37.97
CA PHE A 837 -56.34 6.69 -37.92
C PHE A 837 -56.07 7.89 -38.82
N ASN A 838 -55.06 8.70 -38.53
CA ASN A 838 -54.65 9.75 -39.46
C ASN A 838 -54.05 9.12 -40.73
N SER A 839 -54.43 9.66 -41.90
CA SER A 839 -53.80 9.34 -43.18
C SER A 839 -52.61 10.26 -43.47
N ARG A 840 -51.92 10.04 -44.59
CA ARG A 840 -50.84 10.88 -45.11
C ARG A 840 -51.34 12.26 -45.58
N GLU A 841 -52.63 12.39 -45.92
CA GLU A 841 -53.29 13.66 -46.26
C GLU A 841 -53.58 14.50 -45.01
N ASN A 842 -53.50 13.92 -43.80
CA ASN A 842 -53.74 14.66 -42.57
C ASN A 842 -52.69 15.77 -42.37
N ALA A 843 -53.06 16.89 -41.74
CA ALA A 843 -52.11 17.99 -41.51
C ALA A 843 -51.00 17.64 -40.51
N SER A 844 -51.22 16.68 -39.61
CA SER A 844 -50.27 16.29 -38.57
C SER A 844 -50.38 14.81 -38.20
N ASN A 845 -49.39 14.28 -37.48
CA ASN A 845 -49.38 12.90 -36.99
C ASN A 845 -49.65 11.84 -38.08
N LYS A 846 -49.00 12.02 -39.23
CA LYS A 846 -49.10 11.10 -40.37
C LYS A 846 -48.49 9.73 -40.04
N PRO A 847 -48.93 8.64 -40.68
CA PRO A 847 -48.28 7.35 -40.53
C PRO A 847 -46.79 7.41 -40.93
N ALA A 848 -45.95 6.73 -40.17
CA ALA A 848 -44.51 6.66 -40.41
C ALA A 848 -43.98 5.24 -40.17
N LEU A 849 -42.96 4.86 -40.93
CA LEU A 849 -42.17 3.65 -40.70
C LEU A 849 -40.78 4.06 -40.22
N THR A 850 -40.51 3.86 -38.94
CA THR A 850 -39.20 4.15 -38.33
C THR A 850 -38.26 2.98 -38.55
N VAL A 851 -37.09 3.19 -39.14
CA VAL A 851 -36.15 2.11 -39.48
C VAL A 851 -34.71 2.43 -39.03
N ASN A 852 -34.10 1.52 -38.26
CA ASN A 852 -32.71 1.59 -37.77
C ASN A 852 -31.75 0.76 -38.62
#